data_AF-A0A401LFG9-F1
#
_entry.id   AF-A0A401LFG9-F1
#
_cell.length_a   1.000
_cell.length_b   1.000
_cell.length_c   1.000
_cell.angle_alpha   90.00
_cell.angle_beta   90.00
_cell.angle_gamma   90.00
#
_symmetry.space_group_name_H-M   'P 1'
#
loop_
_entity.id
_entity.type
_entity.pdbx_description
1 polymer ?
#
loop_
_entity_poly.entity_id
_entity_poly.type
_entity_poly.pdbx_seq_one_letter_code
_entity_poly.pdbx_strand_id
1 'polypeptide(L)'
;MTAQKFELVFQKISLSLPLLEAFQGTEVRKLTIHKKERTVSIEITANKMIPLQKQEELKGALLESLPGIQAVSLAVFYELTDKTPEALAAGYWGSIKTLVSQKSKICAGVIADAEWRVTEHKLQILVKHNMAYYLAQKHLDDAIANMIHTETGETLLVQFKNQKATEADRAALENNRKKKFEELSRQIITTQAEAVQEKANAEVAAVSSSVSKGILLGKEINGANQKIIDTKILGENVIIEGSIYNIEPREIRGEKYIVSFDITDLSDSTTVKFFVKKSVFDAELSDKIKKGKYLRVQGEVQFDKYTKEIDIMAKNIMTAAAPAPRMDDAEEKRVELHLHTQMSSMDGVTPVKKYIERAIAWGHKAIAITDHGVVQAFPDAMNAIGKSDLKVIYGVEAYLIDDLGSVVTMPRGQSLDDTFVVFDIETTGLSKETESITEIGAVKVVDGKIIDRFSTFVNPERPIPAEITKLTGITNEMVADAPVITEILPKFLEFCQDAVLVAHNANFDTGFIRLNAERKCGIEVKNTVLDTLELSRSLLPELKKHKLDIVCEQLGVSLEGHHRAVNDAEATAEVFLKFIDMLVEKEIYKVDDINVFSSQTVNYKKLKAYHAIILAKDYVGLRNLYELISLSHIDYYFRRPRIPKSKLIQHREGLILGSACEAGELYRALLDKKPKQVIEELVNFYDYLEIQPLGNNRFMIESPKVESVHSMEDIIAINKQIVALGEEHNKPVVATCDVHFIDPQDAAFVKSSWRQRQAEGFADADKQAPPLYFRTTKEMLKEFHIWARKRREKSLSPIQIRLRI
;
A
#
# COMPACT_ATOMS: atom_id res chain seq x y z
N MET A 1 1.54 -57.08 -13.73
CA MET A 1 1.34 -58.30 -12.91
C MET A 1 -0.14 -58.59 -12.90
N THR A 2 -0.56 -59.85 -12.85
CA THR A 2 -1.94 -60.22 -12.48
C THR A 2 -2.21 -59.70 -11.06
N ALA A 3 -3.44 -59.30 -10.75
CA ALA A 3 -3.79 -58.80 -9.43
C ALA A 3 -3.46 -59.85 -8.36
N GLN A 4 -2.75 -59.45 -7.31
CA GLN A 4 -2.33 -60.35 -6.21
C GLN A 4 -2.75 -59.76 -4.87
N LYS A 5 -3.08 -60.63 -3.91
CA LYS A 5 -3.40 -60.18 -2.55
C LYS A 5 -2.23 -59.43 -1.94
N PHE A 6 -2.52 -58.30 -1.29
CA PHE A 6 -1.54 -57.42 -0.67
C PHE A 6 -0.53 -58.14 0.23
N GLU A 7 -1.02 -59.07 1.05
CA GLU A 7 -0.22 -59.89 1.97
C GLU A 7 0.82 -60.77 1.26
N LEU A 8 0.53 -61.23 0.03
CA LEU A 8 1.45 -62.06 -0.75
C LEU A 8 2.54 -61.19 -1.41
N VAL A 9 2.18 -59.99 -1.86
CA VAL A 9 3.11 -59.07 -2.53
C VAL A 9 4.14 -58.51 -1.54
N PHE A 10 3.72 -58.21 -0.31
CA PHE A 10 4.56 -57.62 0.72
C PHE A 10 4.98 -58.60 1.83
N GLN A 11 4.83 -59.92 1.62
CA GLN A 11 5.12 -60.96 2.61
C GLN A 11 6.56 -60.92 3.17
N LYS A 12 7.51 -60.40 2.39
CA LYS A 12 8.93 -60.31 2.75
C LYS A 12 9.31 -58.99 3.44
N ILE A 13 8.35 -58.09 3.64
CA ILE A 13 8.55 -56.79 4.29
C ILE A 13 7.92 -56.84 5.68
N SER A 14 8.66 -56.38 6.69
CA SER A 14 8.20 -56.36 8.08
C SER A 14 7.23 -55.18 8.29
N LEU A 15 5.94 -55.43 8.10
CA LEU A 15 4.87 -54.47 8.36
C LEU A 15 4.25 -54.69 9.74
N SER A 16 3.80 -53.61 10.40
CA SER A 16 3.16 -53.71 11.72
C SER A 16 1.78 -54.39 11.63
N LEU A 17 1.38 -55.12 12.67
CA LEU A 17 0.08 -55.80 12.77
C LEU A 17 -1.12 -54.87 12.43
N PRO A 18 -1.20 -53.63 12.97
CA PRO A 18 -2.29 -52.70 12.63
C PRO A 18 -2.32 -52.28 11.15
N LEU A 19 -1.17 -52.31 10.47
CA LEU A 19 -1.08 -52.00 9.05
C LEU A 19 -1.57 -53.17 8.21
N LEU A 20 -1.18 -54.40 8.56
CA LEU A 20 -1.67 -55.61 7.90
C LEU A 20 -3.19 -55.74 8.01
N GLU A 21 -3.78 -55.44 9.16
CA GLU A 21 -5.24 -55.42 9.36
C GLU A 21 -5.93 -54.33 8.51
N ALA A 22 -5.32 -53.15 8.40
CA ALA A 22 -5.87 -52.05 7.60
C ALA A 22 -5.94 -52.38 6.11
N PHE A 23 -4.93 -53.10 5.58
CA PHE A 23 -4.85 -53.50 4.17
C PHE A 23 -5.33 -54.95 3.92
N GLN A 24 -5.89 -55.61 4.92
CA GLN A 24 -6.44 -56.95 4.80
C GLN A 24 -7.58 -57.00 3.77
N GLY A 25 -7.51 -57.94 2.83
CA GLY A 25 -8.49 -58.10 1.77
C GLY A 25 -8.30 -57.17 0.57
N THR A 26 -7.18 -56.44 0.49
CA THR A 26 -6.84 -55.58 -0.66
C THR A 26 -6.02 -56.32 -1.71
N GLU A 27 -6.13 -55.90 -2.98
CA GLU A 27 -5.43 -56.48 -4.12
C GLU A 27 -4.50 -55.46 -4.78
N VAL A 28 -3.24 -55.83 -5.02
CA VAL A 28 -2.29 -54.99 -5.75
C VAL A 28 -2.51 -55.21 -7.25
N ARG A 29 -3.02 -54.18 -7.93
CA ARG A 29 -3.24 -54.19 -9.39
C ARG A 29 -1.94 -54.03 -10.15
N LYS A 30 -1.09 -53.10 -9.70
CA LYS A 30 0.13 -52.74 -10.40
C LYS A 30 1.19 -52.28 -9.43
N LEU A 31 2.41 -52.74 -9.67
CA LEU A 31 3.60 -52.29 -8.96
C LEU A 31 4.66 -51.99 -10.00
N THR A 32 5.11 -50.73 -10.03
CA THR A 32 6.10 -50.24 -11.00
C THR A 32 7.29 -49.65 -10.26
N ILE A 33 8.49 -50.11 -10.61
CA ILE A 33 9.74 -49.59 -10.04
C ILE A 33 10.44 -48.75 -11.11
N HIS A 34 10.51 -47.44 -10.88
CA HIS A 34 11.16 -46.49 -11.76
C HIS A 34 12.64 -46.40 -11.39
N LYS A 35 13.47 -47.29 -11.94
CA LYS A 35 14.89 -47.45 -11.57
C LYS A 35 15.72 -46.16 -11.72
N LYS A 36 15.43 -45.33 -12.72
CA LYS A 36 16.15 -44.06 -12.95
C LYS A 36 15.80 -42.99 -11.91
N GLU A 37 14.53 -42.90 -11.56
CA GLU A 37 14.00 -41.90 -10.61
C GLU A 37 14.06 -42.39 -9.16
N ARG A 38 14.41 -43.66 -8.95
CA ARG A 38 14.41 -44.32 -7.64
C ARG A 38 13.06 -44.23 -6.93
N THR A 39 11.97 -44.33 -7.68
CA THR A 39 10.60 -44.28 -7.14
C THR A 39 9.87 -45.59 -7.34
N VAL A 40 8.95 -45.91 -6.41
CA VAL A 40 8.06 -47.06 -6.51
C VAL A 40 6.62 -46.56 -6.57
N SER A 41 5.86 -47.05 -7.53
CA SER A 41 4.45 -46.71 -7.71
C SER A 41 3.59 -47.95 -7.55
N ILE A 42 2.65 -47.89 -6.60
CA ILE A 42 1.79 -49.01 -6.23
C ILE A 42 0.33 -48.60 -6.45
N GLU A 43 -0.40 -49.41 -7.20
CA GLU A 43 -1.84 -49.29 -7.41
C GLU A 43 -2.54 -50.46 -6.71
N ILE A 44 -3.44 -50.18 -5.78
CA ILE A 44 -4.19 -51.19 -5.02
C ILE A 44 -5.70 -51.02 -5.17
N THR A 45 -6.44 -52.11 -5.01
CA THR A 45 -7.91 -52.15 -4.92
C THR A 45 -8.31 -52.58 -3.53
N ALA A 46 -9.28 -51.87 -2.94
CA ALA A 46 -9.78 -52.15 -1.61
C ALA A 46 -11.31 -52.23 -1.61
N ASN A 47 -11.85 -53.21 -0.90
CA ASN A 47 -13.30 -53.35 -0.69
C ASN A 47 -13.80 -52.58 0.56
N LYS A 48 -12.89 -51.93 1.28
CA LYS A 48 -13.15 -51.08 2.46
C LYS A 48 -12.29 -49.83 2.40
N MET A 49 -12.80 -48.73 2.96
CA MET A 49 -12.05 -47.47 3.06
C MET A 49 -10.83 -47.63 3.96
N ILE A 50 -9.66 -47.22 3.48
CA ILE A 50 -8.40 -47.30 4.24
C ILE A 50 -8.07 -45.90 4.76
N PRO A 51 -7.99 -45.69 6.09
CA PRO A 51 -7.64 -44.39 6.65
C PRO A 51 -6.32 -43.86 6.07
N LEU A 52 -6.31 -42.59 5.68
CA LEU A 52 -5.13 -41.96 5.07
C LEU A 52 -3.86 -42.08 5.92
N GLN A 53 -4.00 -42.01 7.25
CA GLN A 53 -2.88 -42.24 8.17
C GLN A 53 -2.21 -43.61 7.96
N LYS A 54 -3.00 -44.66 7.70
CA LYS A 54 -2.49 -46.00 7.40
C LYS A 54 -1.85 -46.08 6.02
N GLN A 55 -2.32 -45.29 5.06
CA GLN A 55 -1.69 -45.18 3.75
C GLN A 55 -0.30 -44.52 3.83
N GLU A 56 -0.15 -43.47 4.63
CA GLU A 56 1.14 -42.82 4.87
C GLU A 56 2.09 -43.68 5.71
N GLU A 57 1.59 -44.37 6.74
CA GLU A 57 2.37 -45.37 7.50
C GLU A 57 2.92 -46.47 6.57
N LEU A 58 2.13 -46.92 5.59
CA LEU A 58 2.59 -47.90 4.60
C LEU A 58 3.68 -47.34 3.69
N LYS A 59 3.53 -46.12 3.17
CA LYS A 59 4.58 -45.48 2.36
C LYS A 59 5.89 -45.36 3.14
N GLY A 60 5.82 -44.94 4.40
CA GLY A 60 6.97 -44.84 5.30
C GLY A 60 7.65 -46.18 5.52
N ALA A 61 6.89 -47.22 5.89
CA ALA A 61 7.43 -48.56 6.11
C ALA A 61 8.09 -49.15 4.85
N LEU A 62 7.52 -48.89 3.67
CA LEU A 62 8.09 -49.32 2.39
C LEU A 62 9.37 -48.55 2.03
N LEU A 63 9.45 -47.26 2.35
CA LEU A 63 10.64 -46.45 2.14
C LEU A 63 11.81 -46.95 3.00
N GLU A 64 11.55 -47.28 4.27
CA GLU A 64 12.55 -47.82 5.20
C GLU A 64 13.02 -49.22 4.81
N SER A 65 12.10 -50.06 4.32
CA SER A 65 12.39 -51.46 4.00
C SER A 65 13.03 -51.67 2.62
N LEU A 66 12.97 -50.67 1.73
CA LEU A 66 13.46 -50.76 0.36
C LEU A 66 14.71 -49.86 0.15
N PRO A 67 15.93 -50.38 0.37
CA PRO A 67 17.14 -49.58 0.27
C PRO A 67 17.38 -49.05 -1.15
N GLY A 68 17.62 -47.74 -1.26
CA GLY A 68 17.93 -47.06 -2.53
C GLY A 68 16.74 -46.39 -3.24
N ILE A 69 15.53 -46.46 -2.67
CA ILE A 69 14.34 -45.75 -3.15
C ILE A 69 14.19 -44.41 -2.42
N GLN A 70 13.80 -43.37 -3.15
CA GLN A 70 13.65 -41.99 -2.66
C GLN A 70 12.19 -41.62 -2.38
N ALA A 71 11.23 -42.25 -3.07
CA ALA A 71 9.82 -41.99 -2.85
C ALA A 71 8.94 -43.19 -3.20
N VAL A 72 7.83 -43.33 -2.48
CA VAL A 72 6.79 -44.33 -2.71
C VAL A 72 5.47 -43.62 -3.01
N SER A 73 4.89 -43.87 -4.18
CA SER A 73 3.54 -43.43 -4.54
C SER A 73 2.55 -44.59 -4.39
N LEU A 74 1.38 -44.28 -3.83
CA LEU A 74 0.31 -45.24 -3.59
C LEU A 74 -0.99 -44.66 -4.15
N ALA A 75 -1.60 -45.36 -5.10
CA ALA A 75 -2.93 -45.07 -5.61
C ALA A 75 -3.90 -46.17 -5.14
N VAL A 76 -5.01 -45.77 -4.53
CA VAL A 76 -6.01 -46.69 -3.98
C VAL A 76 -7.31 -46.52 -4.75
N PHE A 77 -7.84 -47.63 -5.25
CA PHE A 77 -9.14 -47.70 -5.91
C PHE A 77 -10.10 -48.49 -5.04
N TYR A 78 -11.33 -48.00 -4.85
CA TYR A 78 -12.29 -48.63 -3.94
C TYR A 78 -13.44 -49.30 -4.67
N GLU A 79 -13.65 -50.59 -4.38
CA GLU A 79 -14.82 -51.38 -4.78
C GLU A 79 -15.75 -51.56 -3.57
N LEU A 80 -16.36 -50.46 -3.13
CA LEU A 80 -17.23 -50.44 -1.95
C LEU A 80 -18.58 -51.11 -2.25
N THR A 81 -19.08 -51.86 -1.26
CA THR A 81 -20.42 -52.48 -1.30
C THR A 81 -21.56 -51.47 -1.08
N ASP A 82 -21.30 -50.39 -0.33
CA ASP A 82 -22.20 -49.26 -0.15
C ASP A 82 -21.57 -48.00 -0.76
N LYS A 83 -22.20 -47.49 -1.82
CA LYS A 83 -21.78 -46.30 -2.56
C LYS A 83 -22.75 -45.13 -2.39
N THR A 84 -23.59 -45.15 -1.36
CA THR A 84 -24.48 -44.02 -1.08
C THR A 84 -23.64 -42.74 -0.84
N PRO A 85 -24.10 -41.57 -1.29
CA PRO A 85 -23.39 -40.31 -1.06
C PRO A 85 -23.07 -40.04 0.42
N GLU A 86 -23.90 -40.51 1.34
CA GLU A 86 -23.71 -40.42 2.78
C GLU A 86 -22.54 -41.29 3.27
N ALA A 87 -22.47 -42.54 2.81
CA ALA A 87 -21.37 -43.45 3.11
C ALA A 87 -20.04 -42.93 2.54
N LEU A 88 -20.07 -42.39 1.31
CA LEU A 88 -18.92 -41.76 0.67
C LEU A 88 -18.46 -40.52 1.44
N ALA A 89 -19.38 -39.60 1.78
CA ALA A 89 -19.04 -38.39 2.53
C ALA A 89 -18.43 -38.70 3.91
N ALA A 90 -18.98 -39.68 4.64
CA ALA A 90 -18.46 -40.11 5.93
C ALA A 90 -17.06 -40.75 5.81
N GLY A 91 -16.87 -41.63 4.83
CA GLY A 91 -15.59 -42.30 4.60
C GLY A 91 -14.47 -41.36 4.14
N TYR A 92 -14.81 -40.35 3.33
CA TYR A 92 -13.84 -39.41 2.76
C TYR A 92 -13.57 -38.18 3.63
N TRP A 93 -14.31 -37.95 4.72
CA TRP A 93 -14.19 -36.72 5.50
C TRP A 93 -12.76 -36.45 6.02
N GLY A 94 -12.05 -37.48 6.47
CA GLY A 94 -10.64 -37.35 6.87
C GLY A 94 -9.72 -36.97 5.71
N SER A 95 -9.93 -37.56 4.53
CA SER A 95 -9.17 -37.26 3.30
C SER A 95 -9.47 -35.84 2.81
N ILE A 96 -10.73 -35.40 2.88
CA ILE A 96 -11.17 -34.04 2.54
C ILE A 96 -10.46 -33.01 3.41
N LYS A 97 -10.43 -33.18 4.74
CA LYS A 97 -9.72 -32.27 5.65
C LYS A 97 -8.23 -32.17 5.30
N THR A 98 -7.62 -33.30 4.94
CA THR A 98 -6.19 -33.34 4.61
C THR A 98 -5.90 -32.67 3.27
N LEU A 99 -6.69 -32.96 2.24
CA LEU A 99 -6.60 -32.33 0.92
C LEU A 99 -6.72 -30.81 1.01
N VAL A 100 -7.71 -30.32 1.77
CA VAL A 100 -7.91 -28.89 2.01
C VAL A 100 -6.73 -28.28 2.77
N SER A 101 -6.20 -28.99 3.78
CA SER A 101 -5.06 -28.54 4.57
C SER A 101 -3.76 -28.45 3.76
N GLN A 102 -3.53 -29.40 2.84
CA GLN A 102 -2.37 -29.39 1.94
C GLN A 102 -2.44 -28.26 0.92
N LYS A 103 -3.65 -27.98 0.38
CA LYS A 103 -3.85 -26.90 -0.60
C LYS A 103 -3.84 -25.50 0.03
N SER A 104 -4.26 -25.35 1.29
CA SER A 104 -4.22 -24.05 1.97
C SER A 104 -4.23 -24.19 3.50
N LYS A 105 -3.19 -23.66 4.15
CA LYS A 105 -3.12 -23.56 5.62
C LYS A 105 -4.22 -22.67 6.21
N ILE A 106 -4.70 -21.67 5.47
CA ILE A 106 -5.81 -20.80 5.88
C ILE A 106 -7.13 -21.60 5.87
N CYS A 107 -7.34 -22.44 4.86
CA CYS A 107 -8.54 -23.26 4.74
C CYS A 107 -8.54 -24.45 5.71
N ALA A 108 -7.37 -24.86 6.22
CA ALA A 108 -7.24 -25.93 7.22
C ALA A 108 -8.03 -25.62 8.51
N GLY A 109 -7.96 -24.38 9.01
CA GLY A 109 -8.72 -23.96 10.19
C GLY A 109 -10.23 -23.91 9.91
N VAL A 110 -10.62 -23.54 8.69
CA VAL A 110 -12.03 -23.44 8.29
C VAL A 110 -12.69 -24.82 8.15
N ILE A 111 -11.97 -25.80 7.58
CA ILE A 111 -12.50 -27.15 7.37
C ILE A 111 -12.47 -28.01 8.65
N ALA A 112 -11.62 -27.67 9.62
CA ALA A 112 -11.53 -28.38 10.89
C ALA A 112 -12.87 -28.36 11.64
N ASP A 113 -13.52 -27.19 11.66
CA ASP A 113 -14.78 -26.90 12.34
C ASP A 113 -16.02 -26.98 11.42
N ALA A 114 -15.83 -27.49 10.19
CA ALA A 114 -16.90 -27.62 9.22
C ALA A 114 -17.81 -28.82 9.51
N GLU A 115 -19.09 -28.67 9.19
CA GLU A 115 -20.07 -29.75 9.22
C GLU A 115 -20.41 -30.13 7.77
N TRP A 116 -20.87 -31.35 7.52
CA TRP A 116 -21.32 -31.75 6.19
C TRP A 116 -22.68 -32.41 6.25
N ARG A 117 -23.43 -32.29 5.16
CA ARG A 117 -24.70 -32.97 4.94
C ARG A 117 -24.86 -33.33 3.48
N VAL A 118 -25.60 -34.39 3.19
CA VAL A 118 -25.96 -34.76 1.83
C VAL A 118 -27.39 -34.30 1.54
N THR A 119 -27.60 -33.64 0.41
CA THR A 119 -28.94 -33.27 -0.09
C THR A 119 -28.96 -33.45 -1.60
N GLU A 120 -29.93 -34.17 -2.16
CA GLU A 120 -30.13 -34.34 -3.62
C GLU A 120 -28.84 -34.76 -4.38
N HIS A 121 -28.13 -35.80 -3.89
CA HIS A 121 -26.84 -36.25 -4.44
C HIS A 121 -25.71 -35.19 -4.45
N LYS A 122 -25.80 -34.19 -3.57
CA LYS A 122 -24.75 -33.17 -3.36
C LYS A 122 -24.22 -33.24 -1.94
N LEU A 123 -22.90 -33.28 -1.80
CA LEU A 123 -22.20 -33.08 -0.55
C LEU A 123 -22.11 -31.59 -0.24
N GLN A 124 -22.91 -31.12 0.71
CA GLN A 124 -22.86 -29.75 1.21
C GLN A 124 -21.94 -29.67 2.42
N ILE A 125 -20.84 -28.93 2.29
CA ILE A 125 -19.91 -28.64 3.39
C ILE A 125 -20.27 -27.26 3.95
N LEU A 126 -20.76 -27.24 5.18
CA LEU A 126 -21.19 -26.07 5.93
C LEU A 126 -20.01 -25.47 6.68
N VAL A 127 -19.69 -24.21 6.36
CA VAL A 127 -18.55 -23.49 6.94
C VAL A 127 -19.00 -22.20 7.61
N LYS A 128 -18.29 -21.83 8.68
CA LYS A 128 -18.57 -20.60 9.46
C LYS A 128 -17.84 -19.39 8.85
N HIS A 129 -18.18 -18.19 9.32
CA HIS A 129 -17.47 -16.94 9.02
C HIS A 129 -17.42 -16.52 7.53
N ASN A 130 -18.43 -16.86 6.74
CA ASN A 130 -18.54 -16.48 5.33
C ASN A 130 -17.44 -17.02 4.39
N MET A 131 -16.71 -18.07 4.81
CA MET A 131 -15.57 -18.61 4.06
C MET A 131 -15.94 -19.56 2.91
N ALA A 132 -17.23 -19.86 2.67
CA ALA A 132 -17.65 -20.77 1.60
C ALA A 132 -17.23 -20.28 0.22
N TYR A 133 -17.32 -18.97 -0.01
CA TYR A 133 -16.90 -18.35 -1.28
C TYR A 133 -15.40 -18.54 -1.54
N TYR A 134 -14.59 -18.38 -0.49
CA TYR A 134 -13.13 -18.50 -0.59
C TYR A 134 -12.69 -19.94 -0.90
N LEU A 135 -13.42 -20.93 -0.37
CA LEU A 135 -13.17 -22.35 -0.66
C LEU A 135 -13.56 -22.72 -2.09
N ALA A 136 -14.68 -22.19 -2.59
CA ALA A 136 -15.14 -22.39 -3.97
C ALA A 136 -14.24 -21.71 -5.01
N GLN A 137 -13.77 -20.48 -4.76
CA GLN A 137 -12.84 -19.79 -5.68
C GLN A 137 -11.50 -20.53 -5.85
N LYS A 138 -11.08 -21.31 -4.85
CA LYS A 138 -9.87 -22.14 -4.95
C LYS A 138 -10.11 -23.49 -5.64
N HIS A 139 -11.29 -23.69 -6.23
CA HIS A 139 -11.70 -24.92 -6.89
C HIS A 139 -11.53 -26.16 -5.98
N LEU A 140 -11.74 -25.98 -4.67
CA LEU A 140 -11.61 -27.07 -3.71
C LEU A 140 -12.79 -28.03 -3.77
N ASP A 141 -13.95 -27.54 -4.16
CA ASP A 141 -15.14 -28.32 -4.52
C ASP A 141 -14.84 -29.24 -5.70
N ASP A 142 -14.29 -28.70 -6.79
CA ASP A 142 -13.86 -29.49 -7.95
C ASP A 142 -12.77 -30.50 -7.57
N ALA A 143 -11.80 -30.09 -6.74
CA ALA A 143 -10.73 -30.98 -6.30
C ALA A 143 -11.24 -32.15 -5.44
N ILE A 144 -12.21 -31.90 -4.54
CA ILE A 144 -12.81 -32.96 -3.73
C ILE A 144 -13.65 -33.89 -4.61
N ALA A 145 -14.46 -33.33 -5.51
CA ALA A 145 -15.28 -34.12 -6.43
C ALA A 145 -14.42 -35.02 -7.34
N ASN A 146 -13.32 -34.48 -7.88
CA ASN A 146 -12.38 -35.23 -8.72
C ASN A 146 -11.66 -36.33 -7.95
N MET A 147 -11.28 -36.10 -6.69
CA MET A 147 -10.67 -37.11 -5.82
C MET A 147 -11.61 -38.30 -5.61
N ILE A 148 -12.87 -38.03 -5.24
CA ILE A 148 -13.88 -39.09 -5.02
C ILE A 148 -14.14 -39.85 -6.33
N HIS A 149 -14.25 -39.14 -7.46
CA HIS A 149 -14.48 -39.76 -8.76
C HIS A 149 -13.33 -40.66 -9.20
N THR A 150 -12.08 -40.20 -9.04
CA THR A 150 -10.89 -40.96 -9.46
C THR A 150 -10.72 -42.25 -8.65
N GLU A 151 -11.05 -42.23 -7.36
CA GLU A 151 -10.82 -43.36 -6.46
C GLU A 151 -12.00 -44.36 -6.41
N THR A 152 -13.23 -43.91 -6.66
CA THR A 152 -14.45 -44.76 -6.51
C THR A 152 -15.23 -44.97 -7.81
N GLY A 153 -14.97 -44.17 -8.84
CA GLY A 153 -15.73 -44.11 -10.09
C GLY A 153 -17.05 -43.33 -10.01
N GLU A 154 -17.48 -42.89 -8.82
CA GLU A 154 -18.77 -42.21 -8.62
C GLU A 154 -18.66 -40.70 -8.77
N THR A 155 -19.69 -40.06 -9.35
CA THR A 155 -19.73 -38.59 -9.47
C THR A 155 -20.53 -38.00 -8.30
N LEU A 156 -19.83 -37.32 -7.39
CA LEU A 156 -20.44 -36.60 -6.27
C LEU A 156 -20.19 -35.10 -6.40
N LEU A 157 -21.27 -34.32 -6.51
CA LEU A 157 -21.18 -32.86 -6.55
C LEU A 157 -20.89 -32.31 -5.15
N VAL A 158 -19.87 -31.47 -5.03
CA VAL A 158 -19.45 -30.87 -3.75
C VAL A 158 -19.79 -29.38 -3.78
N GLN A 159 -20.37 -28.86 -2.69
CA GLN A 159 -20.69 -27.45 -2.59
C GLN A 159 -20.39 -26.93 -1.18
N PHE A 160 -19.67 -25.81 -1.10
CA PHE A 160 -19.52 -25.08 0.15
C PHE A 160 -20.71 -24.15 0.40
N LYS A 161 -21.23 -24.15 1.62
CA LYS A 161 -22.29 -23.23 2.06
C LYS A 161 -21.94 -22.59 3.39
N ASN A 162 -22.25 -21.30 3.52
CA ASN A 162 -22.09 -20.61 4.79
C ASN A 162 -23.20 -21.03 5.76
N GLN A 163 -22.82 -21.36 6.99
CA GLN A 163 -23.78 -21.54 8.07
C GLN A 163 -24.38 -20.18 8.41
N LYS A 164 -25.71 -20.04 8.31
CA LYS A 164 -26.41 -18.82 8.74
C LYS A 164 -26.29 -18.71 10.26
N ALA A 165 -25.56 -17.71 10.75
CA ALA A 165 -25.52 -17.40 12.18
C ALA A 165 -26.92 -17.01 12.65
N THR A 166 -27.44 -17.70 13.67
CA THR A 166 -28.71 -17.32 14.28
C THR A 166 -28.52 -16.09 15.18
N GLU A 167 -29.59 -15.35 15.48
CA GLU A 167 -29.53 -14.22 16.42
C GLU A 167 -29.04 -14.64 17.80
N ALA A 168 -29.35 -15.88 18.21
CA ALA A 168 -28.86 -16.47 19.45
C ALA A 168 -27.34 -16.68 19.45
N ASP A 169 -26.75 -17.08 18.31
CA ASP A 169 -25.29 -17.25 18.18
C ASP A 169 -24.56 -15.91 18.25
N ARG A 170 -25.13 -14.85 17.65
CA ARG A 170 -24.59 -13.48 17.73
C ARG A 170 -24.63 -12.95 19.16
N ALA A 171 -25.76 -13.13 19.85
CA ALA A 171 -25.92 -12.74 21.24
C ALA A 171 -24.98 -13.53 22.16
N ALA A 172 -24.81 -14.84 21.93
CA ALA A 172 -23.89 -15.68 22.71
C ALA A 172 -22.42 -15.27 22.51
N LEU A 173 -22.02 -14.93 21.28
CA LEU A 173 -20.66 -14.48 20.96
C LEU A 173 -20.35 -13.12 21.60
N GLU A 174 -21.29 -12.18 21.56
CA GLU A 174 -21.17 -10.89 22.26
C GLU A 174 -21.10 -11.08 23.77
N ASN A 175 -21.94 -11.95 24.33
CA ASN A 175 -21.97 -12.19 25.76
C ASN A 175 -20.69 -12.91 26.24
N ASN A 176 -20.14 -13.84 25.46
CA ASN A 176 -18.84 -14.43 25.73
C ASN A 176 -17.68 -13.43 25.61
N ARG A 177 -17.70 -12.51 24.63
CA ARG A 177 -16.71 -11.41 24.58
C ARG A 177 -16.82 -10.49 25.80
N LYS A 178 -18.04 -10.14 26.22
CA LYS A 178 -18.29 -9.32 27.40
C LYS A 178 -17.80 -9.99 28.66
N LYS A 179 -18.14 -11.28 28.87
CA LYS A 179 -17.65 -12.06 30.01
C LYS A 179 -16.14 -12.18 30.03
N LYS A 180 -15.51 -12.47 28.88
CA LYS A 180 -14.04 -12.60 28.79
C LYS A 180 -13.35 -11.26 29.03
N PHE A 181 -13.94 -10.15 28.57
CA PHE A 181 -13.48 -8.80 28.84
C PHE A 181 -13.64 -8.39 30.32
N GLU A 182 -14.76 -8.74 30.95
CA GLU A 182 -15.00 -8.55 32.38
C GLU A 182 -14.10 -9.43 33.24
N GLU A 183 -13.79 -10.65 32.80
CA GLU A 183 -12.89 -11.58 33.47
C GLU A 183 -11.44 -11.12 33.40
N LEU A 184 -10.98 -10.65 32.24
CA LEU A 184 -9.68 -9.96 32.08
C LEU A 184 -9.61 -8.65 32.88
N SER A 185 -10.72 -7.91 32.97
CA SER A 185 -10.81 -6.69 33.78
C SER A 185 -10.78 -6.99 35.28
N ARG A 186 -11.41 -8.10 35.71
CA ARG A 186 -11.37 -8.58 37.10
C ARG A 186 -10.01 -9.15 37.49
N GLN A 187 -9.30 -9.80 36.57
CA GLN A 187 -7.93 -10.28 36.81
C GLN A 187 -6.93 -9.14 37.04
N ILE A 188 -7.21 -7.93 36.55
CA ILE A 188 -6.40 -6.71 36.79
C ILE A 188 -6.76 -6.02 38.11
N ILE A 189 -7.98 -6.22 38.62
CA ILE A 189 -8.52 -5.50 39.78
C ILE A 189 -8.38 -6.32 41.09
N THR A 190 -8.07 -7.61 41.01
CA THR A 190 -8.08 -8.49 42.19
C THR A 190 -6.69 -8.92 42.63
N THR A 191 -5.85 -7.94 42.98
CA THR A 191 -4.71 -8.21 43.88
C THR A 191 -4.42 -6.98 44.74
N GLN A 192 -4.68 -7.13 46.04
CA GLN A 192 -4.31 -6.26 47.17
C GLN A 192 -5.31 -5.19 47.61
N ALA A 193 -6.26 -5.63 48.44
CA ALA A 193 -6.56 -5.07 49.76
C ALA A 193 -6.94 -6.29 50.63
N GLU A 194 -6.51 -6.51 51.86
CA GLU A 194 -6.42 -5.63 53.03
C GLU A 194 -5.45 -6.23 54.06
N ALA A 195 -4.66 -5.41 54.75
CA ALA A 195 -4.36 -5.51 56.20
C ALA A 195 -3.24 -4.51 56.58
N VAL A 196 -3.59 -3.57 57.46
CA VAL A 196 -2.80 -2.96 58.55
C VAL A 196 -3.18 -1.48 58.63
N GLN A 197 -4.28 -1.22 59.32
CA GLN A 197 -4.76 0.13 59.56
C GLN A 197 -5.24 0.23 61.00
N GLU A 198 -4.31 0.50 61.93
CA GLU A 198 -4.71 1.04 63.24
C GLU A 198 -3.61 1.74 64.07
N LYS A 199 -2.52 2.23 63.46
CA LYS A 199 -1.54 3.09 64.18
C LYS A 199 -1.08 4.37 63.44
N ALA A 200 -1.67 4.69 62.28
CA ALA A 200 -1.24 5.79 61.41
C ALA A 200 -2.05 7.11 61.52
N ASN A 201 -3.12 7.15 62.32
CA ASN A 201 -4.14 8.21 62.23
C ASN A 201 -3.77 9.58 62.85
N ALA A 202 -2.57 9.78 63.40
CA ALA A 202 -2.20 11.06 64.04
C ALA A 202 -1.31 11.98 63.17
N GLU A 203 -0.45 11.45 62.28
CA GLU A 203 0.40 12.27 61.38
C GLU A 203 -0.25 12.57 60.02
N VAL A 204 -1.17 11.70 59.54
CA VAL A 204 -1.88 11.87 58.26
C VAL A 204 -2.69 13.18 58.23
N ALA A 205 -3.28 13.57 59.36
CA ALA A 205 -4.06 14.80 59.50
C ALA A 205 -3.24 16.08 59.24
N ALA A 206 -1.93 16.09 59.56
CA ALA A 206 -1.06 17.24 59.32
C ALA A 206 -0.69 17.40 57.84
N VAL A 207 -0.44 16.29 57.14
CA VAL A 207 -0.12 16.27 55.70
C VAL A 207 -1.34 16.60 54.84
N SER A 208 -2.53 16.13 55.22
CA SER A 208 -3.80 16.42 54.54
C SER A 208 -4.08 17.94 54.39
N SER A 209 -3.67 18.74 55.38
CA SER A 209 -3.78 20.22 55.34
C SER A 209 -2.84 20.93 54.34
N SER A 210 -1.71 20.29 53.99
CA SER A 210 -0.74 20.82 53.01
C SER A 210 -1.06 20.33 51.59
N VAL A 211 -1.52 19.07 51.48
CA VAL A 211 -2.00 18.46 50.23
C VAL A 211 -3.24 19.18 49.70
N SER A 212 -4.13 19.64 50.57
CA SER A 212 -5.29 20.47 50.19
C SER A 212 -4.91 21.86 49.63
N LYS A 213 -3.69 22.35 49.91
CA LYS A 213 -3.11 23.57 49.29
C LYS A 213 -2.28 23.27 48.03
N GLY A 214 -2.25 22.02 47.56
CA GLY A 214 -1.52 21.61 46.36
C GLY A 214 -0.04 21.27 46.59
N ILE A 215 0.46 21.30 47.83
CA ILE A 215 1.85 20.95 48.17
C ILE A 215 1.88 19.47 48.56
N LEU A 216 2.55 18.65 47.75
CA LEU A 216 2.61 17.19 47.90
C LEU A 216 3.84 16.74 48.70
N LEU A 217 4.93 17.50 48.66
CA LEU A 217 6.16 17.26 49.43
C LEU A 217 6.85 18.60 49.72
N GLY A 218 7.33 18.78 50.94
CA GLY A 218 8.16 19.94 51.31
C GLY A 218 7.39 21.26 51.44
N LYS A 219 7.92 22.33 50.84
CA LYS A 219 7.39 23.70 50.86
C LYS A 219 6.85 24.13 49.49
N GLU A 220 6.14 25.26 49.46
CA GLU A 220 5.71 25.89 48.21
C GLU A 220 6.90 26.26 47.31
N ILE A 221 6.78 25.96 46.01
CA ILE A 221 7.85 26.17 45.03
C ILE A 221 7.65 27.52 44.35
N ASN A 222 8.51 28.49 44.66
CA ASN A 222 8.54 29.81 44.04
C ASN A 222 9.82 29.95 43.20
N GLY A 223 9.70 30.22 41.89
CA GLY A 223 10.85 30.40 40.99
C GLY A 223 10.52 30.20 39.51
N ALA A 224 11.49 30.42 38.61
CA ALA A 224 11.32 30.17 37.18
C ALA A 224 11.43 28.67 36.86
N ASN A 225 10.58 28.18 35.94
CA ASN A 225 10.63 26.80 35.44
C ASN A 225 11.75 26.64 34.40
N GLN A 226 12.52 25.57 34.48
CA GLN A 226 13.57 25.20 33.51
C GLN A 226 13.09 24.03 32.64
N LYS A 227 13.55 23.98 31.38
CA LYS A 227 13.26 22.82 30.50
C LYS A 227 14.09 21.62 30.91
N ILE A 228 13.51 20.43 30.86
CA ILE A 228 14.18 19.19 31.30
C ILE A 228 15.44 18.90 30.46
N ILE A 229 15.44 19.28 29.18
CA ILE A 229 16.62 19.10 28.32
C ILE A 229 17.87 19.83 28.82
N ASP A 230 17.68 20.94 29.54
CA ASP A 230 18.76 21.80 30.04
C ASP A 230 19.24 21.36 31.44
N THR A 231 18.52 20.46 32.13
CA THR A 231 18.82 20.04 33.51
C THR A 231 19.79 18.86 33.58
N LYS A 232 21.04 19.06 33.11
CA LYS A 232 22.07 17.99 33.03
C LYS A 232 23.30 18.23 33.90
N ILE A 233 23.34 19.33 34.65
CA ILE A 233 24.49 19.73 35.47
C ILE A 233 24.37 19.11 36.87
N LEU A 234 25.32 18.27 37.23
CA LEU A 234 25.35 17.60 38.56
C LEU A 234 25.53 18.62 39.69
N GLY A 235 24.73 18.47 40.75
CA GLY A 235 24.72 19.34 41.93
C GLY A 235 23.87 20.61 41.78
N GLU A 236 23.29 20.86 40.61
CA GLU A 236 22.38 21.99 40.40
C GLU A 236 21.02 21.74 41.04
N ASN A 237 20.43 22.78 41.65
CA ASN A 237 19.08 22.73 42.19
C ASN A 237 18.12 23.32 41.15
N VAL A 238 17.30 22.47 40.53
CA VAL A 238 16.45 22.80 39.39
C VAL A 238 14.98 22.83 39.80
N ILE A 239 14.19 23.61 39.05
CA ILE A 239 12.73 23.61 39.15
C ILE A 239 12.20 23.20 37.77
N ILE A 240 11.50 22.08 37.71
CA ILE A 240 10.95 21.52 36.48
C ILE A 240 9.44 21.31 36.60
N GLU A 241 8.76 21.32 35.45
CA GLU A 241 7.34 20.99 35.34
C GLU A 241 7.11 19.99 34.22
N GLY A 242 6.22 19.03 34.44
CA GLY A 242 5.94 18.02 33.42
C GLY A 242 4.87 17.02 33.81
N SER A 243 4.54 16.17 32.85
CA SER A 243 3.57 15.08 33.01
C SER A 243 4.25 13.81 33.47
N ILE A 244 3.66 13.12 34.44
CA ILE A 244 4.11 11.79 34.87
C ILE A 244 3.63 10.73 33.89
N TYR A 245 4.53 9.90 33.37
CA TYR A 245 4.18 8.76 32.51
C TYR A 245 4.55 7.39 33.14
N ASN A 246 5.43 7.38 34.13
CA ASN A 246 5.80 6.17 34.87
C ASN A 246 5.98 6.46 36.37
N ILE A 247 5.71 5.46 37.22
CA ILE A 247 5.90 5.55 38.67
C ILE A 247 6.18 4.17 39.26
N GLU A 248 7.21 4.09 40.09
CA GLU A 248 7.72 2.90 40.77
C GLU A 248 8.00 3.21 42.25
N PRO A 249 7.01 3.01 43.13
CA PRO A 249 7.26 3.02 44.57
C PRO A 249 7.97 1.73 44.99
N ARG A 250 9.08 1.83 45.72
CA ARG A 250 9.82 0.68 46.28
C ARG A 250 9.97 0.81 47.79
N GLU A 251 9.73 -0.30 48.50
CA GLU A 251 9.83 -0.34 49.96
C GLU A 251 11.28 -0.42 50.44
N ILE A 252 11.64 0.45 51.39
CA ILE A 252 12.95 0.50 52.04
C ILE A 252 12.76 0.45 53.55
N ARG A 253 13.38 -0.54 54.20
CA ARG A 253 13.43 -0.66 55.67
C ARG A 253 12.04 -0.66 56.34
N GLY A 254 11.03 -1.30 55.72
CA GLY A 254 9.70 -1.59 56.30
C GLY A 254 8.73 -0.40 56.45
N GLU A 255 9.23 0.80 56.74
CA GLU A 255 8.40 1.96 57.08
C GLU A 255 8.48 3.12 56.08
N LYS A 256 9.38 3.04 55.08
CA LYS A 256 9.60 4.10 54.08
C LYS A 256 9.52 3.57 52.66
N TYR A 257 9.02 4.40 51.77
CA TYR A 257 9.11 4.24 50.32
C TYR A 257 10.17 5.17 49.74
N ILE A 258 10.94 4.65 48.79
CA ILE A 258 11.52 5.47 47.74
C ILE A 258 10.53 5.46 46.58
N VAL A 259 10.01 6.62 46.24
CA VAL A 259 9.11 6.77 45.09
C VAL A 259 9.94 7.33 43.97
N SER A 260 10.07 6.56 42.90
CA SER A 260 10.69 7.00 41.65
C SER A 260 9.58 7.23 40.63
N PHE A 261 9.51 8.38 39.99
CA PHE A 261 8.58 8.63 38.90
C PHE A 261 9.26 9.36 37.75
N ASP A 262 8.84 9.05 36.54
CA ASP A 262 9.42 9.62 35.33
C ASP A 262 8.51 10.75 34.84
N ILE A 263 9.12 11.93 34.65
CA ILE A 263 8.44 13.18 34.28
C ILE A 263 8.97 13.69 32.93
N THR A 264 8.07 14.20 32.08
CA THR A 264 8.43 14.80 30.79
C THR A 264 7.71 16.12 30.55
N ASP A 265 8.42 17.09 29.99
CA ASP A 265 7.91 18.36 29.49
C ASP A 265 7.80 18.37 27.95
N LEU A 266 7.95 17.19 27.33
CA LEU A 266 8.01 16.96 25.88
C LEU A 266 9.28 17.50 25.20
N SER A 267 10.20 18.11 25.94
CA SER A 267 11.56 18.44 25.47
C SER A 267 12.57 17.33 25.79
N ASP A 268 12.50 16.76 26.99
CA ASP A 268 13.26 15.59 27.44
C ASP A 268 12.49 14.85 28.55
N SER A 269 13.03 13.78 29.09
CA SER A 269 12.46 13.06 30.25
C SER A 269 13.52 12.81 31.32
N THR A 270 13.12 12.86 32.59
CA THR A 270 14.02 12.57 33.72
C THR A 270 13.29 11.84 34.83
N THR A 271 14.06 11.13 35.66
CA THR A 271 13.56 10.38 36.80
C THR A 271 13.64 11.25 38.05
N VAL A 272 12.53 11.39 38.77
CA VAL A 272 12.47 12.09 40.05
C VAL A 272 12.33 11.08 41.17
N LYS A 273 13.18 11.20 42.20
CA LYS A 273 13.15 10.35 43.39
C LYS A 273 12.89 11.16 44.64
N PHE A 274 12.09 10.60 45.56
CA PHE A 274 11.94 11.14 46.90
C PHE A 274 11.63 10.05 47.93
N PHE A 275 11.89 10.35 49.20
CA PHE A 275 11.63 9.44 50.31
C PHE A 275 10.40 9.88 51.09
N VAL A 276 9.50 8.95 51.38
CA VAL A 276 8.28 9.20 52.14
C VAL A 276 7.92 8.00 53.02
N LYS A 277 7.20 8.21 54.13
CA LYS A 277 6.67 7.10 54.95
C LYS A 277 5.58 6.37 54.17
N LYS A 278 5.54 5.03 54.26
CA LYS A 278 4.56 4.18 53.58
C LYS A 278 3.11 4.63 53.82
N SER A 279 2.76 4.85 55.08
CA SER A 279 1.43 5.30 55.51
C SER A 279 0.98 6.64 54.89
N VAL A 280 1.92 7.55 54.62
CA VAL A 280 1.62 8.87 54.04
C VAL A 280 1.44 8.78 52.53
N PHE A 281 2.27 7.96 51.87
CA PHE A 281 2.15 7.77 50.43
C PHE A 281 0.84 7.09 50.06
N ASP A 282 0.52 5.99 50.74
CA ASP A 282 -0.67 5.18 50.45
C ASP A 282 -1.97 5.98 50.70
N ALA A 283 -2.00 6.77 51.77
CA ALA A 283 -3.21 7.50 52.18
C ALA A 283 -3.48 8.80 51.38
N GLU A 284 -2.45 9.58 51.02
CA GLU A 284 -2.64 10.95 50.53
C GLU A 284 -1.96 11.27 49.18
N LEU A 285 -0.85 10.58 48.84
CA LEU A 285 -0.03 10.93 47.68
C LEU A 285 -0.24 10.01 46.48
N SER A 286 -0.63 8.76 46.69
CA SER A 286 -0.86 7.73 45.66
C SER A 286 -1.81 8.21 44.55
N ASP A 287 -2.83 9.00 44.91
CA ASP A 287 -3.81 9.53 43.96
C ASP A 287 -3.38 10.82 43.25
N LYS A 288 -2.44 11.56 43.84
CA LYS A 288 -1.94 12.86 43.34
C LYS A 288 -0.68 12.70 42.49
N ILE A 289 0.15 11.69 42.78
CA ILE A 289 1.36 11.33 42.05
C ILE A 289 1.07 10.03 41.31
N LYS A 290 0.39 10.15 40.16
CA LYS A 290 0.05 9.03 39.29
C LYS A 290 0.17 9.41 37.83
N LYS A 291 0.21 8.40 36.95
CA LYS A 291 0.28 8.57 35.50
C LYS A 291 -0.78 9.57 35.01
N GLY A 292 -0.35 10.52 34.18
CA GLY A 292 -1.19 11.57 33.61
C GLY A 292 -1.37 12.84 34.46
N LYS A 293 -0.75 12.93 35.65
CA LYS A 293 -0.74 14.16 36.46
C LYS A 293 0.40 15.08 36.05
N TYR A 294 0.15 16.39 36.12
CA TYR A 294 1.13 17.43 35.83
C TYR A 294 1.63 18.02 37.15
N LEU A 295 2.94 17.92 37.40
CA LEU A 295 3.55 18.31 38.66
C LEU A 295 4.66 19.32 38.42
N ARG A 296 4.90 20.15 39.44
CA ARG A 296 6.07 21.01 39.57
C ARG A 296 6.97 20.45 40.66
N VAL A 297 8.24 20.26 40.33
CA VAL A 297 9.24 19.61 41.18
C VAL A 297 10.43 20.53 41.36
N GLN A 298 10.91 20.66 42.58
CA GLN A 298 12.18 21.31 42.90
C GLN A 298 13.10 20.31 43.57
N GLY A 299 14.30 20.14 43.04
CA GLY A 299 15.22 19.11 43.51
C GLY A 299 16.63 19.30 43.00
N GLU A 300 17.54 18.50 43.56
CA GLU A 300 18.95 18.51 43.20
C GLU A 300 19.25 17.42 42.16
N VAL A 301 19.92 17.80 41.08
CA VAL A 301 20.37 16.90 40.02
C VAL A 301 21.56 16.09 40.53
N GLN A 302 21.41 14.77 40.62
CA GLN A 302 22.46 13.88 41.13
C GLN A 302 22.64 12.67 40.21
N PHE A 303 23.81 12.04 40.30
CA PHE A 303 24.08 10.79 39.58
C PHE A 303 23.77 9.60 40.47
N ASP A 304 22.78 8.79 40.10
CA ASP A 304 22.48 7.54 40.80
C ASP A 304 23.43 6.44 40.32
N LYS A 305 24.26 5.95 41.25
CA LYS A 305 25.26 4.91 40.98
C LYS A 305 24.65 3.53 40.69
N TYR A 306 23.41 3.29 41.13
CA TYR A 306 22.70 2.04 40.92
C TYR A 306 22.03 1.99 39.54
N THR A 307 21.25 3.02 39.19
CA THR A 307 20.62 3.09 37.84
C THR A 307 21.60 3.56 36.77
N LYS A 308 22.74 4.14 37.16
CA LYS A 308 23.74 4.76 36.27
C LYS A 308 23.17 5.88 35.41
N GLU A 309 22.21 6.61 35.97
CA GLU A 309 21.49 7.70 35.31
C GLU A 309 21.54 8.97 36.15
N ILE A 310 21.33 10.11 35.49
CA ILE A 310 21.13 11.39 36.15
C ILE A 310 19.66 11.44 36.60
N ASP A 311 19.43 11.59 37.90
CA ASP A 311 18.11 11.74 38.47
C ASP A 311 18.00 13.03 39.28
N ILE A 312 16.76 13.40 39.63
CA ILE A 312 16.47 14.56 40.46
C ILE A 312 15.97 14.07 41.81
N MET A 313 16.73 14.36 42.87
CA MET A 313 16.27 14.15 44.24
C MET A 313 15.36 15.29 44.65
N ALA A 314 14.05 15.06 44.64
CA ALA A 314 13.06 16.09 44.93
C ALA A 314 13.10 16.50 46.41
N LYS A 315 13.24 17.81 46.61
CA LYS A 315 13.10 18.48 47.92
C LYS A 315 11.66 18.93 48.12
N ASN A 316 11.03 19.44 47.06
CA ASN A 316 9.65 19.90 47.07
C ASN A 316 8.89 19.39 45.84
N ILE A 317 7.61 19.05 46.00
CA ILE A 317 6.71 18.61 44.93
C ILE A 317 5.36 19.31 45.13
N MET A 318 4.80 19.89 44.07
CA MET A 318 3.47 20.48 44.10
C MET A 318 2.68 20.16 42.83
N THR A 319 1.35 20.22 42.93
CA THR A 319 0.47 20.14 41.76
C THR A 319 0.62 21.37 40.89
N ALA A 320 0.70 21.20 39.58
CA ALA A 320 0.72 22.29 38.62
C ALA A 320 -0.42 22.14 37.59
N ALA A 321 -0.85 23.25 37.02
CA ALA A 321 -1.78 23.22 35.90
C ALA A 321 -1.03 22.83 34.63
N ALA A 322 -1.53 21.83 33.92
CA ALA A 322 -1.00 21.49 32.61
C ALA A 322 -1.15 22.69 31.65
N PRO A 323 -0.23 22.86 30.68
CA PRO A 323 -0.40 23.84 29.62
C PRO A 323 -1.75 23.67 28.93
N ALA A 324 -2.37 24.79 28.53
CA ALA A 324 -3.63 24.74 27.81
C ALA A 324 -3.48 23.86 26.55
N PRO A 325 -4.39 22.90 26.33
CA PRO A 325 -4.30 22.06 25.16
C PRO A 325 -4.46 22.90 23.89
N ARG A 326 -3.82 22.46 22.82
CA ARG A 326 -3.99 23.07 21.50
C ARG A 326 -5.46 22.92 21.06
N MET A 327 -6.12 24.04 20.80
CA MET A 327 -7.54 24.10 20.43
C MET A 327 -7.74 24.78 19.09
N ASP A 328 -8.74 24.32 18.33
CA ASP A 328 -9.23 25.01 17.15
C ASP A 328 -10.31 26.01 17.57
N ASP A 329 -10.04 27.30 17.36
CA ASP A 329 -10.88 28.43 17.73
C ASP A 329 -11.42 29.19 16.50
N ALA A 330 -11.38 28.60 15.30
CA ALA A 330 -12.04 29.15 14.12
C ALA A 330 -13.58 29.05 14.22
N GLU A 331 -14.31 29.98 13.63
CA GLU A 331 -15.78 29.95 13.60
C GLU A 331 -16.28 28.84 12.65
N GLU A 332 -15.76 28.82 11.43
CA GLU A 332 -15.95 27.72 10.49
C GLU A 332 -14.81 26.70 10.64
N LYS A 333 -15.18 25.42 10.79
CA LYS A 333 -14.24 24.33 11.02
C LYS A 333 -13.94 23.59 9.73
N ARG A 334 -12.67 23.26 9.53
CA ARG A 334 -12.23 22.41 8.42
C ARG A 334 -12.60 20.95 8.59
N VAL A 335 -12.44 20.19 7.51
CA VAL A 335 -12.42 18.72 7.52
C VAL A 335 -11.07 18.21 7.03
N GLU A 336 -10.44 17.29 7.77
CA GLU A 336 -9.24 16.59 7.29
C GLU A 336 -9.63 15.42 6.38
N LEU A 337 -9.04 15.37 5.19
CA LEU A 337 -9.31 14.34 4.17
C LEU A 337 -8.13 13.39 3.94
N HIS A 338 -6.95 13.68 4.48
CA HIS A 338 -5.73 12.90 4.28
C HIS A 338 -5.01 12.71 5.63
N LEU A 339 -5.20 11.53 6.24
CA LEU A 339 -4.71 11.23 7.57
C LEU A 339 -4.32 9.76 7.75
N HIS A 340 -3.14 9.57 8.31
CA HIS A 340 -2.50 8.31 8.65
C HIS A 340 -2.55 8.06 10.15
N THR A 341 -2.89 6.83 10.50
CA THR A 341 -2.97 6.30 11.85
C THR A 341 -1.78 5.38 12.13
N GLN A 342 -1.70 4.84 13.34
CA GLN A 342 -0.73 3.79 13.68
C GLN A 342 -0.79 2.55 12.77
N MET A 343 -1.86 2.35 12.00
CA MET A 343 -1.99 1.24 11.06
C MET A 343 -1.23 1.48 9.74
N SER A 344 -0.90 2.74 9.41
CA SER A 344 0.11 3.06 8.41
C SER A 344 1.48 2.62 8.94
N SER A 345 1.80 1.36 8.63
CA SER A 345 2.90 0.62 9.25
C SER A 345 4.22 1.39 9.16
N MET A 346 4.90 1.58 10.30
CA MET A 346 6.17 2.31 10.42
C MET A 346 6.16 3.74 9.89
N ASP A 347 4.96 4.36 9.80
CA ASP A 347 4.76 5.72 9.30
C ASP A 347 3.99 6.57 10.31
N GLY A 348 2.70 6.26 10.49
CA GLY A 348 1.86 6.94 11.47
C GLY A 348 2.14 6.43 12.87
N VAL A 349 2.14 7.33 13.86
CA VAL A 349 2.44 6.97 15.27
C VAL A 349 1.25 7.16 16.21
N THR A 350 0.22 7.88 15.77
CA THR A 350 -0.92 8.20 16.62
C THR A 350 -2.06 7.20 16.40
N PRO A 351 -2.61 6.59 17.48
CA PRO A 351 -3.81 5.76 17.39
C PRO A 351 -5.02 6.56 16.91
N VAL A 352 -5.86 5.97 16.05
CA VAL A 352 -7.03 6.64 15.45
C VAL A 352 -7.99 7.24 16.48
N LYS A 353 -8.14 6.59 17.63
CA LYS A 353 -8.98 7.07 18.74
C LYS A 353 -8.57 8.48 19.20
N LYS A 354 -7.27 8.77 19.30
CA LYS A 354 -6.79 10.11 19.72
C LYS A 354 -7.13 11.20 18.71
N TYR A 355 -7.06 10.88 17.40
CA TYR A 355 -7.47 11.82 16.36
C TYR A 355 -8.96 12.14 16.41
N ILE A 356 -9.79 11.11 16.61
CA ILE A 356 -11.25 11.29 16.73
C ILE A 356 -11.59 12.12 17.97
N GLU A 357 -11.00 11.81 19.13
CA GLU A 357 -11.17 12.61 20.36
C GLU A 357 -10.76 14.08 20.15
N ARG A 358 -9.65 14.32 19.42
CA ARG A 358 -9.18 15.66 19.09
C ARG A 358 -10.12 16.40 18.14
N ALA A 359 -10.61 15.73 17.09
CA ALA A 359 -11.54 16.31 16.15
C ALA A 359 -12.87 16.69 16.83
N ILE A 360 -13.37 15.84 17.74
CA ILE A 360 -14.55 16.14 18.57
C ILE A 360 -14.28 17.37 19.45
N ALA A 361 -13.14 17.40 20.16
CA ALA A 361 -12.77 18.54 21.01
C ALA A 361 -12.63 19.84 20.22
N TRP A 362 -12.15 19.77 18.97
CA TRP A 362 -12.03 20.91 18.06
C TRP A 362 -13.33 21.29 17.35
N GLY A 363 -14.41 20.51 17.53
CA GLY A 363 -15.70 20.75 16.89
C GLY A 363 -15.70 20.52 15.38
N HIS A 364 -14.77 19.72 14.85
CA HIS A 364 -14.75 19.36 13.43
C HIS A 364 -16.00 18.53 13.09
N LYS A 365 -16.55 18.72 11.88
CA LYS A 365 -17.77 18.02 11.45
C LYS A 365 -17.50 16.62 10.92
N ALA A 366 -16.31 16.41 10.37
CA ALA A 366 -15.88 15.13 9.85
C ALA A 366 -14.35 14.97 9.93
N ILE A 367 -13.90 13.72 9.83
CA ILE A 367 -12.48 13.35 9.72
C ILE A 367 -12.34 12.13 8.82
N ALA A 368 -11.42 12.16 7.86
CA ALA A 368 -11.08 11.00 7.05
C ALA A 368 -9.96 10.17 7.66
N ILE A 369 -9.94 8.88 7.33
CA ILE A 369 -8.87 7.95 7.65
C ILE A 369 -8.42 7.34 6.34
N THR A 370 -7.16 7.51 6.00
CA THR A 370 -6.60 7.16 4.68
C THR A 370 -5.23 6.49 4.85
N ASP A 371 -5.18 5.41 5.64
CA ASP A 371 -3.94 4.68 5.89
C ASP A 371 -3.30 4.13 4.59
N HIS A 372 -1.99 3.94 4.59
CA HIS A 372 -1.24 3.48 3.41
C HIS A 372 -1.63 2.06 3.00
N GLY A 373 -2.39 1.95 1.92
CA GLY A 373 -2.77 0.68 1.30
C GLY A 373 -3.60 -0.25 2.17
N VAL A 374 -4.02 0.16 3.37
CA VAL A 374 -4.75 -0.68 4.35
C VAL A 374 -5.91 0.07 4.99
N VAL A 375 -6.88 -0.66 5.52
CA VAL A 375 -8.09 -0.13 6.17
C VAL A 375 -8.31 -0.68 7.58
N GLN A 376 -7.23 -1.12 8.23
CA GLN A 376 -7.27 -1.82 9.51
C GLN A 376 -7.76 -0.94 10.68
N ALA A 377 -7.65 0.38 10.55
CA ALA A 377 -8.11 1.33 11.57
C ALA A 377 -9.64 1.51 11.60
N PHE A 378 -10.38 1.00 10.61
CA PHE A 378 -11.82 1.26 10.49
C PHE A 378 -12.65 0.77 11.70
N PRO A 379 -12.42 -0.44 12.26
CA PRO A 379 -13.16 -0.89 13.44
C PRO A 379 -12.89 -0.02 14.67
N ASP A 380 -11.63 0.36 14.89
CA ASP A 380 -11.24 1.22 16.02
C ASP A 380 -11.83 2.61 15.88
N ALA A 381 -11.87 3.14 14.65
CA ALA A 381 -12.51 4.41 14.36
C ALA A 381 -14.01 4.38 14.63
N MET A 382 -14.70 3.33 14.18
CA MET A 382 -16.14 3.14 14.43
C MET A 382 -16.45 3.11 15.93
N ASN A 383 -15.61 2.43 16.73
CA ASN A 383 -15.78 2.35 18.17
C ASN A 383 -15.47 3.68 18.90
N ALA A 384 -14.57 4.50 18.36
CA ALA A 384 -14.13 5.74 18.99
C ALA A 384 -15.12 6.90 18.88
N ILE A 385 -16.05 6.89 17.91
CA ILE A 385 -17.05 7.97 17.71
C ILE A 385 -18.02 8.07 18.91
N GLY A 386 -18.38 6.93 19.52
CA GLY A 386 -19.33 6.89 20.62
C GLY A 386 -20.71 7.45 20.22
N LYS A 387 -21.19 8.48 20.94
CA LYS A 387 -22.44 9.20 20.66
C LYS A 387 -22.23 10.56 19.98
N SER A 388 -21.02 10.83 19.48
CA SER A 388 -20.70 12.10 18.83
C SER A 388 -21.35 12.22 17.45
N ASP A 389 -21.63 13.46 17.05
CA ASP A 389 -22.13 13.79 15.70
C ASP A 389 -21.00 13.86 14.65
N LEU A 390 -19.74 13.62 15.04
CA LEU A 390 -18.59 13.60 14.13
C LEU A 390 -18.77 12.48 13.08
N LYS A 391 -18.72 12.85 11.79
CA LYS A 391 -18.71 11.88 10.69
C LYS A 391 -17.30 11.37 10.40
N VAL A 392 -17.08 10.07 10.50
CA VAL A 392 -15.85 9.45 10.00
C VAL A 392 -16.00 9.12 8.52
N ILE A 393 -15.01 9.53 7.72
CA ILE A 393 -14.92 9.24 6.29
C ILE A 393 -13.90 8.11 6.12
N TYR A 394 -14.39 6.96 5.67
CA TYR A 394 -13.58 5.77 5.51
C TYR A 394 -12.89 5.80 4.14
N GLY A 395 -11.56 5.75 4.13
CA GLY A 395 -10.79 5.75 2.91
C GLY A 395 -9.45 5.03 3.04
N VAL A 396 -8.63 5.16 2.00
CA VAL A 396 -7.29 4.62 1.92
C VAL A 396 -6.42 5.55 1.08
N GLU A 397 -5.14 5.65 1.40
CA GLU A 397 -4.17 6.10 0.42
C GLU A 397 -3.66 4.90 -0.37
N ALA A 398 -4.12 4.80 -1.61
CA ALA A 398 -3.86 3.69 -2.51
C ALA A 398 -2.55 3.91 -3.30
N TYR A 399 -1.90 2.80 -3.66
CA TYR A 399 -0.80 2.77 -4.60
C TYR A 399 -1.33 2.43 -6.01
N LEU A 400 -1.71 3.42 -6.80
CA LEU A 400 -2.20 3.22 -8.15
C LEU A 400 -1.06 2.92 -9.13
N ILE A 401 -1.24 1.88 -9.94
CA ILE A 401 -0.37 1.62 -11.10
C ILE A 401 -1.16 1.81 -12.38
N ASP A 402 -0.56 2.46 -13.36
CA ASP A 402 -1.17 2.63 -14.66
C ASP A 402 -0.94 1.40 -15.52
N ASP A 403 -1.87 0.46 -15.44
CA ASP A 403 -1.94 -0.73 -16.28
C ASP A 403 -2.79 -0.52 -17.55
N LEU A 404 -3.33 0.69 -17.73
CA LEU A 404 -4.00 1.05 -18.96
C LEU A 404 -2.99 1.26 -20.10
N GLY A 405 -1.68 1.25 -19.78
CA GLY A 405 -0.55 1.05 -20.68
C GLY A 405 -0.89 1.51 -22.08
N SER A 406 -0.87 2.82 -22.30
CA SER A 406 -1.42 3.43 -23.50
C SER A 406 -0.49 3.17 -24.68
N VAL A 407 -0.55 1.96 -25.24
CA VAL A 407 -0.03 1.65 -26.57
C VAL A 407 -0.55 2.69 -27.54
N VAL A 408 -1.80 3.11 -27.36
CA VAL A 408 -2.44 4.19 -28.10
C VAL A 408 -2.78 5.34 -27.15
N THR A 409 -2.40 6.57 -27.52
CA THR A 409 -2.84 7.79 -26.84
C THR A 409 -3.70 8.66 -27.76
N MET A 410 -4.69 9.32 -27.18
CA MET A 410 -5.65 10.19 -27.89
C MET A 410 -6.41 9.48 -29.03
N PRO A 411 -7.02 8.30 -28.77
CA PRO A 411 -7.81 7.60 -29.79
C PRO A 411 -8.99 8.45 -30.27
N ARG A 412 -9.30 8.36 -31.57
CA ARG A 412 -10.43 9.04 -32.21
C ARG A 412 -11.35 8.04 -32.93
N GLY A 413 -11.30 6.76 -32.58
CA GLY A 413 -12.12 5.71 -33.17
C GLY A 413 -11.60 5.16 -34.50
N GLN A 414 -10.29 5.29 -34.76
CA GLN A 414 -9.66 4.83 -36.00
C GLN A 414 -9.62 3.30 -36.13
N SER A 415 -9.63 2.83 -37.38
CA SER A 415 -9.44 1.43 -37.74
C SER A 415 -7.97 1.13 -38.08
N LEU A 416 -7.61 -0.16 -38.11
CA LEU A 416 -6.30 -0.62 -38.59
C LEU A 416 -6.09 -0.39 -40.11
N ASP A 417 -7.15 -0.08 -40.85
CA ASP A 417 -7.10 0.24 -42.28
C ASP A 417 -6.88 1.74 -42.57
N ASP A 418 -6.88 2.60 -41.54
CA ASP A 418 -6.69 4.05 -41.71
C ASP A 418 -5.24 4.40 -42.11
N THR A 419 -4.99 5.69 -42.40
CA THR A 419 -3.64 6.17 -42.74
C THR A 419 -2.77 6.30 -41.49
N PHE A 420 -1.56 5.75 -41.57
CA PHE A 420 -0.54 5.87 -40.54
C PHE A 420 0.66 6.67 -41.05
N VAL A 421 1.26 7.47 -40.18
CA VAL A 421 2.57 8.07 -40.42
C VAL A 421 3.51 7.57 -39.36
N VAL A 422 4.46 6.74 -39.79
CA VAL A 422 5.49 6.18 -38.92
C VAL A 422 6.71 7.08 -38.99
N PHE A 423 7.24 7.51 -37.84
CA PHE A 423 8.32 8.48 -37.83
C PHE A 423 9.29 8.25 -36.67
N ASP A 424 10.48 8.80 -36.84
CA ASP A 424 11.60 8.77 -35.91
C ASP A 424 12.33 10.13 -35.97
N ILE A 425 12.95 10.53 -34.86
CA ILE A 425 13.74 11.77 -34.79
C ILE A 425 15.12 11.52 -34.18
N GLU A 426 16.10 12.26 -34.68
CA GLU A 426 17.40 12.39 -34.03
C GLU A 426 17.52 13.73 -33.32
N THR A 427 18.23 13.76 -32.20
CA THR A 427 18.26 14.92 -31.30
C THR A 427 19.65 15.16 -30.71
N THR A 428 19.90 16.37 -30.19
CA THR A 428 21.16 16.72 -29.50
C THR A 428 21.30 16.11 -28.10
N GLY A 429 20.30 15.37 -27.61
CA GLY A 429 20.28 14.69 -26.33
C GLY A 429 18.87 14.26 -25.90
N LEU A 430 18.72 13.73 -24.69
CA LEU A 430 17.49 13.03 -24.28
C LEU A 430 16.36 13.94 -23.75
N SER A 431 16.66 15.19 -23.41
CA SER A 431 15.73 16.10 -22.73
C SER A 431 15.03 17.03 -23.72
N LYS A 432 13.74 16.84 -23.96
CA LYS A 432 12.95 17.69 -24.87
C LYS A 432 12.92 19.17 -24.47
N GLU A 433 13.09 19.49 -23.19
CA GLU A 433 13.10 20.86 -22.68
C GLU A 433 14.38 21.60 -23.02
N THR A 434 15.51 20.88 -22.95
CA THR A 434 16.83 21.48 -23.06
C THR A 434 17.48 21.21 -24.39
N GLU A 435 17.09 20.18 -25.14
CA GLU A 435 17.72 19.69 -26.38
C GLU A 435 16.94 20.05 -27.65
N SER A 436 17.59 19.93 -28.82
CA SER A 436 17.04 20.26 -30.14
C SER A 436 16.99 19.05 -31.06
N ILE A 437 16.07 19.07 -32.05
CA ILE A 437 15.96 18.08 -33.12
C ILE A 437 17.03 18.34 -34.19
N THR A 438 17.65 17.28 -34.71
CA THR A 438 18.69 17.33 -35.76
C THR A 438 18.28 16.63 -37.06
N GLU A 439 17.37 15.65 -37.01
CA GLU A 439 16.82 14.98 -38.20
C GLU A 439 15.37 14.54 -37.91
N ILE A 440 14.53 14.58 -38.93
CA ILE A 440 13.19 13.96 -38.91
C ILE A 440 13.09 13.02 -40.10
N GLY A 441 12.76 11.76 -39.82
CA GLY A 441 12.44 10.75 -40.82
C GLY A 441 11.04 10.20 -40.61
N ALA A 442 10.26 10.10 -41.67
CA ALA A 442 8.91 9.57 -41.61
C ALA A 442 8.49 8.89 -42.90
N VAL A 443 7.58 7.92 -42.79
CA VAL A 443 6.96 7.23 -43.90
C VAL A 443 5.45 7.19 -43.73
N LYS A 444 4.73 7.33 -44.84
CA LYS A 444 3.28 7.28 -44.87
C LYS A 444 2.81 5.91 -45.34
N VAL A 445 1.97 5.28 -44.53
CA VAL A 445 1.41 3.95 -44.77
C VAL A 445 -0.09 4.09 -45.03
N VAL A 446 -0.54 3.58 -46.18
CA VAL A 446 -1.95 3.52 -46.61
C VAL A 446 -2.20 2.13 -47.17
N ASP A 447 -3.32 1.50 -46.78
CA ASP A 447 -3.70 0.14 -47.18
C ASP A 447 -2.57 -0.89 -46.98
N GLY A 448 -1.86 -0.78 -45.85
CA GLY A 448 -0.74 -1.66 -45.50
C GLY A 448 0.54 -1.46 -46.34
N LYS A 449 0.65 -0.38 -47.11
CA LYS A 449 1.82 -0.10 -47.98
C LYS A 449 2.41 1.27 -47.71
N ILE A 450 3.74 1.36 -47.75
CA ILE A 450 4.45 2.64 -47.73
C ILE A 450 4.25 3.35 -49.08
N ILE A 451 3.59 4.50 -49.07
CA ILE A 451 3.27 5.27 -50.27
C ILE A 451 4.11 6.54 -50.43
N ASP A 452 4.67 7.07 -49.34
CA ASP A 452 5.40 8.34 -49.35
C ASP A 452 6.45 8.40 -48.22
N ARG A 453 7.46 9.26 -48.38
CA ARG A 453 8.60 9.41 -47.46
C ARG A 453 8.90 10.88 -47.22
N PHE A 454 9.19 11.22 -45.97
CA PHE A 454 9.65 12.53 -45.53
C PHE A 454 10.99 12.37 -44.80
N SER A 455 12.06 12.98 -45.29
CA SER A 455 13.38 12.93 -44.65
C SER A 455 14.06 14.28 -44.79
N THR A 456 14.47 14.86 -43.65
CA THR A 456 15.13 16.17 -43.66
C THR A 456 16.02 16.34 -42.43
N PHE A 457 17.18 16.98 -42.62
CA PHE A 457 17.98 17.49 -41.52
C PHE A 457 17.37 18.78 -40.97
N VAL A 458 17.62 19.03 -39.69
CA VAL A 458 17.16 20.23 -38.99
C VAL A 458 18.36 20.88 -38.34
N ASN A 459 18.51 22.19 -38.53
CA ASN A 459 19.52 22.94 -37.81
C ASN A 459 19.09 23.11 -36.34
N PRO A 460 19.83 22.55 -35.37
CA PRO A 460 19.44 22.58 -33.95
C PRO A 460 19.75 23.93 -33.27
N GLU A 461 20.37 24.86 -34.01
CA GLU A 461 20.86 26.18 -33.56
C GLU A 461 21.85 26.10 -32.40
N ARG A 462 22.58 24.99 -32.31
CA ARG A 462 23.55 24.71 -31.24
C ARG A 462 24.57 23.64 -31.67
N PRO A 463 25.69 23.53 -30.96
CA PRO A 463 26.63 22.43 -31.16
C PRO A 463 26.02 21.07 -30.76
N ILE A 464 26.18 20.07 -31.61
CA ILE A 464 25.88 18.66 -31.30
C ILE A 464 27.02 18.09 -30.45
N PRO A 465 26.74 17.49 -29.27
CA PRO A 465 27.75 16.84 -28.45
C PRO A 465 28.45 15.66 -29.16
N ALA A 466 29.74 15.47 -28.92
CA ALA A 466 30.53 14.42 -29.58
C ALA A 466 29.99 13.00 -29.35
N GLU A 467 29.40 12.73 -28.19
CA GLU A 467 28.78 11.44 -27.87
C GLU A 467 27.55 11.17 -28.76
N ILE A 468 26.77 12.19 -29.07
CA ILE A 468 25.60 12.10 -29.94
C ILE A 468 26.00 11.95 -31.40
N THR A 469 27.01 12.70 -31.86
CA THR A 469 27.58 12.51 -33.21
C THR A 469 28.13 11.10 -33.40
N LYS A 470 28.72 10.50 -32.36
CA LYS A 470 29.18 9.10 -32.41
C LYS A 470 28.03 8.09 -32.49
N LEU A 471 26.88 8.42 -31.88
CA LEU A 471 25.70 7.56 -31.87
C LEU A 471 24.93 7.64 -33.20
N THR A 472 24.66 8.87 -33.67
CA THR A 472 23.77 9.16 -34.80
C THR A 472 24.50 9.31 -36.13
N GLY A 473 25.82 9.55 -36.09
CA GLY A 473 26.60 9.92 -37.28
C GLY A 473 26.35 11.34 -37.80
N ILE A 474 25.45 12.11 -37.19
CA ILE A 474 25.12 13.48 -37.61
C ILE A 474 26.17 14.47 -37.07
N THR A 475 26.85 15.18 -37.96
CA THR A 475 27.86 16.19 -37.62
C THR A 475 27.30 17.61 -37.67
N ASN A 476 27.97 18.55 -37.00
CA ASN A 476 27.58 19.97 -37.02
C ASN A 476 27.59 20.55 -38.44
N GLU A 477 28.48 20.07 -39.32
CA GLU A 477 28.57 20.50 -40.71
C GLU A 477 27.37 20.05 -41.55
N MET A 478 26.80 18.86 -41.26
CA MET A 478 25.64 18.33 -41.97
C MET A 478 24.36 19.14 -41.72
N VAL A 479 24.23 19.71 -40.52
CA VAL A 479 23.03 20.44 -40.09
C VAL A 479 23.19 21.96 -40.18
N ALA A 480 24.38 22.47 -40.49
CA ALA A 480 24.67 23.92 -40.49
C ALA A 480 23.79 24.69 -41.49
N ASP A 481 23.65 24.16 -42.70
CA ASP A 481 22.86 24.77 -43.78
C ASP A 481 21.42 24.21 -43.85
N ALA A 482 21.05 23.32 -42.91
CA ALA A 482 19.71 22.75 -42.86
C ALA A 482 18.68 23.80 -42.37
N PRO A 483 17.40 23.68 -42.77
CA PRO A 483 16.37 24.57 -42.26
C PRO A 483 16.15 24.40 -40.74
N VAL A 484 15.72 25.46 -40.07
CA VAL A 484 15.39 25.42 -38.64
C VAL A 484 14.05 24.74 -38.39
N ILE A 485 13.84 24.27 -37.16
CA ILE A 485 12.64 23.50 -36.80
C ILE A 485 11.33 24.27 -37.05
N THR A 486 11.32 25.61 -36.93
CA THR A 486 10.12 26.43 -37.18
C THR A 486 9.66 26.40 -38.64
N GLU A 487 10.54 26.06 -39.58
CA GLU A 487 10.22 25.92 -41.00
C GLU A 487 9.84 24.49 -41.38
N ILE A 488 10.47 23.50 -40.74
CA ILE A 488 10.26 22.08 -41.02
C ILE A 488 9.00 21.54 -40.37
N LEU A 489 8.73 21.93 -39.13
CA LEU A 489 7.64 21.35 -38.35
C LEU A 489 6.26 21.56 -38.98
N PRO A 490 5.91 22.74 -39.54
CA PRO A 490 4.67 22.90 -40.29
C PRO A 490 4.56 21.97 -41.50
N LYS A 491 5.65 21.76 -42.24
CA LYS A 491 5.69 20.83 -43.39
C LYS A 491 5.53 19.38 -42.97
N PHE A 492 6.14 18.99 -41.86
CA PHE A 492 5.97 17.66 -41.28
C PHE A 492 4.52 17.43 -40.81
N LEU A 493 3.90 18.41 -40.14
CA LEU A 493 2.50 18.31 -39.71
C LEU A 493 1.54 18.29 -40.91
N GLU A 494 1.85 19.02 -41.98
CA GLU A 494 1.11 18.94 -43.25
C GLU A 494 1.25 17.56 -43.91
N PHE A 495 2.42 16.92 -43.80
CA PHE A 495 2.61 15.53 -44.23
C PHE A 495 1.78 14.56 -43.38
N CYS A 496 1.64 14.81 -42.07
CA CYS A 496 0.88 13.98 -41.14
C CYS A 496 -0.64 14.10 -41.30
N GLN A 497 -1.16 15.31 -41.52
CA GLN A 497 -2.60 15.59 -41.55
C GLN A 497 -3.34 14.96 -40.36
N ASP A 498 -4.39 14.17 -40.59
CA ASP A 498 -5.17 13.47 -39.57
C ASP A 498 -4.73 12.01 -39.33
N ALA A 499 -3.59 11.60 -39.91
CA ALA A 499 -3.07 10.24 -39.77
C ALA A 499 -2.75 9.90 -38.30
N VAL A 500 -2.77 8.60 -38.00
CA VAL A 500 -2.27 8.07 -36.73
C VAL A 500 -0.74 8.11 -36.77
N LEU A 501 -0.13 8.80 -35.81
CA LEU A 501 1.32 8.87 -35.69
C LEU A 501 1.85 7.64 -34.98
N VAL A 502 2.84 6.98 -35.57
CA VAL A 502 3.41 5.75 -35.03
C VAL A 502 4.91 5.96 -34.81
N ALA A 503 5.43 5.56 -33.66
CA ALA A 503 6.86 5.61 -33.36
C ALA A 503 7.24 4.49 -32.39
N HIS A 504 8.52 4.14 -32.34
CA HIS A 504 9.05 3.14 -31.42
C HIS A 504 9.61 3.83 -30.18
N ASN A 505 8.89 3.77 -29.05
CA ASN A 505 9.04 4.68 -27.89
C ASN A 505 8.43 6.06 -28.14
N ALA A 506 7.21 6.09 -28.69
CA ALA A 506 6.55 7.27 -29.22
C ALA A 506 6.49 8.48 -28.27
N ASN A 507 6.51 8.27 -26.95
CA ASN A 507 6.57 9.34 -25.96
C ASN A 507 7.78 10.28 -26.14
N PHE A 508 8.90 9.76 -26.65
CA PHE A 508 10.10 10.54 -26.92
C PHE A 508 9.88 11.44 -28.14
N ASP A 509 9.66 10.85 -29.30
CA ASP A 509 9.56 11.54 -30.59
C ASP A 509 8.38 12.53 -30.62
N THR A 510 7.20 12.06 -30.24
CA THR A 510 6.01 12.92 -30.19
C THR A 510 6.12 14.00 -29.12
N GLY A 511 6.89 13.76 -28.05
CA GLY A 511 7.18 14.74 -27.01
C GLY A 511 7.95 15.94 -27.55
N PHE A 512 8.99 15.70 -28.35
CA PHE A 512 9.76 16.75 -29.03
C PHE A 512 8.92 17.50 -30.07
N ILE A 513 8.15 16.78 -30.90
CA ILE A 513 7.28 17.37 -31.92
C ILE A 513 6.22 18.28 -31.27
N ARG A 514 5.49 17.78 -30.26
CA ARG A 514 4.44 18.55 -29.57
C ARG A 514 5.01 19.80 -28.89
N LEU A 515 6.12 19.66 -28.17
CA LEU A 515 6.71 20.79 -27.44
C LEU A 515 7.22 21.89 -28.39
N ASN A 516 7.87 21.52 -29.49
CA ASN A 516 8.33 22.49 -30.48
C ASN A 516 7.16 23.09 -31.27
N ALA A 517 6.10 22.30 -31.56
CA ALA A 517 4.90 22.79 -32.23
C ALA A 517 4.20 23.87 -31.39
N GLU A 518 4.00 23.59 -30.11
CA GLU A 518 3.37 24.52 -29.18
C GLU A 518 4.25 25.76 -28.96
N ARG A 519 5.51 25.58 -28.54
CA ARG A 519 6.37 26.71 -28.11
C ARG A 519 6.92 27.56 -29.25
N LYS A 520 7.27 26.93 -30.38
CA LYS A 520 7.96 27.63 -31.47
C LYS A 520 7.03 27.99 -32.63
N CYS A 521 5.95 27.24 -32.82
CA CYS A 521 5.02 27.45 -33.95
C CYS A 521 3.61 27.88 -33.52
N GLY A 522 3.24 27.72 -32.23
CA GLY A 522 1.87 27.96 -31.76
C GLY A 522 0.84 26.97 -32.32
N ILE A 523 1.28 25.77 -32.74
CA ILE A 523 0.44 24.74 -33.35
C ILE A 523 0.13 23.64 -32.33
N GLU A 524 -1.14 23.27 -32.21
CA GLU A 524 -1.59 22.19 -31.35
C GLU A 524 -1.66 20.87 -32.15
N VAL A 525 -0.96 19.82 -31.70
CA VAL A 525 -0.89 18.52 -32.38
C VAL A 525 -1.89 17.54 -31.74
N LYS A 526 -2.97 17.21 -32.46
CA LYS A 526 -4.12 16.41 -31.97
C LYS A 526 -4.18 14.98 -32.50
N ASN A 527 -3.16 14.56 -33.24
CA ASN A 527 -3.11 13.23 -33.86
C ASN A 527 -3.08 12.12 -32.81
N THR A 528 -3.85 11.05 -33.04
CA THR A 528 -3.69 9.80 -32.29
C THR A 528 -2.26 9.28 -32.43
N VAL A 529 -1.68 8.79 -31.34
CA VAL A 529 -0.31 8.27 -31.31
C VAL A 529 -0.32 6.81 -30.92
N LEU A 530 0.43 5.97 -31.63
CA LEU A 530 0.65 4.57 -31.33
C LEU A 530 2.14 4.30 -31.07
N ASP A 531 2.43 3.60 -29.96
CA ASP A 531 3.77 3.22 -29.54
C ASP A 531 4.06 1.75 -29.84
N THR A 532 4.91 1.49 -30.84
CA THR A 532 5.27 0.11 -31.22
C THR A 532 6.14 -0.58 -30.18
N LEU A 533 6.83 0.15 -29.30
CA LEU A 533 7.59 -0.43 -28.19
C LEU A 533 6.64 -1.09 -27.19
N GLU A 534 5.59 -0.38 -26.76
CA GLU A 534 4.60 -0.92 -25.83
C GLU A 534 3.72 -2.00 -26.51
N LEU A 535 3.41 -1.83 -27.79
CA LEU A 535 2.71 -2.86 -28.58
C LEU A 535 3.54 -4.16 -28.64
N SER A 536 4.84 -4.05 -28.89
CA SER A 536 5.73 -5.22 -28.96
C SER A 536 5.81 -5.98 -27.63
N ARG A 537 5.73 -5.28 -26.49
CA ARG A 537 5.66 -5.94 -25.15
C ARG A 537 4.39 -6.74 -24.95
N SER A 538 3.32 -6.33 -25.62
CA SER A 538 2.02 -6.99 -25.54
C SER A 538 1.92 -8.18 -26.50
N LEU A 539 2.47 -8.04 -27.71
CA LEU A 539 2.41 -9.07 -28.76
C LEU A 539 3.54 -10.10 -28.70
N LEU A 540 4.72 -9.75 -28.17
CA LEU A 540 5.91 -10.61 -28.10
C LEU A 540 6.44 -10.74 -26.65
N PRO A 541 5.63 -11.24 -25.70
CA PRO A 541 5.98 -11.25 -24.26
C PRO A 541 7.21 -12.09 -23.90
N GLU A 542 7.66 -12.99 -24.79
CA GLU A 542 8.85 -13.82 -24.64
C GLU A 542 10.17 -13.05 -24.78
N LEU A 543 10.17 -11.87 -25.40
CA LEU A 543 11.36 -11.05 -25.57
C LEU A 543 11.79 -10.42 -24.24
N LYS A 544 13.08 -10.54 -23.91
CA LYS A 544 13.65 -9.92 -22.68
C LYS A 544 13.82 -8.41 -22.82
N LYS A 545 14.04 -7.94 -24.04
CA LYS A 545 14.29 -6.55 -24.42
C LYS A 545 13.53 -6.29 -25.71
N HIS A 546 13.00 -5.09 -25.85
CA HIS A 546 12.14 -4.69 -26.96
C HIS A 546 12.72 -3.49 -27.72
N LYS A 547 14.05 -3.38 -27.79
CA LYS A 547 14.67 -2.36 -28.64
C LYS A 547 14.37 -2.67 -30.11
N LEU A 548 14.34 -1.64 -30.96
CA LEU A 548 13.98 -1.78 -32.38
C LEU A 548 14.80 -2.87 -33.08
N ASP A 549 16.12 -2.90 -32.89
CA ASP A 549 17.02 -3.92 -33.42
C ASP A 549 16.60 -5.36 -33.08
N ILE A 550 16.25 -5.59 -31.82
CA ILE A 550 15.82 -6.91 -31.31
C ILE A 550 14.45 -7.31 -31.86
N VAL A 551 13.53 -6.35 -31.95
CA VAL A 551 12.19 -6.60 -32.49
C VAL A 551 12.26 -6.88 -33.99
N CYS A 552 13.09 -6.14 -34.74
CA CYS A 552 13.35 -6.40 -36.15
C CYS A 552 13.94 -7.79 -36.38
N GLU A 553 14.94 -8.20 -35.58
CA GLU A 553 15.53 -9.54 -35.66
C GLU A 553 14.47 -10.64 -35.44
N GLN A 554 13.63 -10.48 -34.42
CA GLN A 554 12.56 -11.45 -34.10
C GLN A 554 11.53 -11.58 -35.21
N LEU A 555 11.20 -10.48 -35.89
CA LEU A 555 10.16 -10.42 -36.92
C LEU A 555 10.70 -10.63 -38.35
N GLY A 556 12.02 -10.75 -38.51
CA GLY A 556 12.69 -10.89 -39.80
C GLY A 556 12.60 -9.62 -40.66
N VAL A 557 12.65 -8.44 -40.03
CA VAL A 557 12.68 -7.12 -40.68
C VAL A 557 14.13 -6.68 -40.85
N SER A 558 14.48 -6.12 -42.01
CA SER A 558 15.84 -5.62 -42.27
C SER A 558 16.06 -4.26 -41.62
N LEU A 559 17.20 -4.07 -40.95
CA LEU A 559 17.61 -2.81 -40.34
C LEU A 559 18.92 -2.30 -40.98
N GLU A 560 18.91 -2.16 -42.32
CA GLU A 560 20.05 -1.62 -43.06
C GLU A 560 20.19 -0.10 -42.83
N GLY A 561 21.36 0.36 -42.40
CA GLY A 561 21.63 1.78 -42.19
C GLY A 561 20.99 2.38 -40.92
N HIS A 562 20.94 1.59 -39.84
CA HIS A 562 20.53 2.00 -38.49
C HIS A 562 21.23 3.31 -38.06
N HIS A 563 20.51 4.21 -37.36
CA HIS A 563 20.93 5.58 -36.99
C HIS A 563 20.72 6.65 -38.06
N ARG A 564 19.77 6.42 -38.98
CA ARG A 564 19.20 7.45 -39.84
C ARG A 564 17.72 7.44 -39.63
N ALA A 565 17.14 8.60 -39.29
CA ALA A 565 15.75 8.67 -38.87
C ALA A 565 14.77 8.07 -39.89
N VAL A 566 15.03 8.22 -41.20
CA VAL A 566 14.14 7.66 -42.24
C VAL A 566 14.23 6.14 -42.33
N ASN A 567 15.41 5.55 -42.13
CA ASN A 567 15.60 4.11 -42.18
C ASN A 567 14.97 3.45 -40.95
N ASP A 568 15.13 4.06 -39.77
CA ASP A 568 14.52 3.59 -38.53
C ASP A 568 12.99 3.74 -38.56
N ALA A 569 12.46 4.80 -39.19
CA ALA A 569 11.03 4.94 -39.47
C ALA A 569 10.50 3.86 -40.44
N GLU A 570 11.24 3.51 -41.49
CA GLU A 570 10.90 2.43 -42.42
C GLU A 570 10.88 1.06 -41.74
N ALA A 571 11.93 0.72 -40.98
CA ALA A 571 11.97 -0.52 -40.22
C ALA A 571 10.84 -0.59 -39.18
N THR A 572 10.56 0.52 -38.50
CA THR A 572 9.43 0.62 -37.57
C THR A 572 8.10 0.42 -38.30
N ALA A 573 7.94 0.90 -39.53
CA ALA A 573 6.74 0.70 -40.33
C ALA A 573 6.56 -0.78 -40.72
N GLU A 574 7.63 -1.45 -41.13
CA GLU A 574 7.58 -2.89 -41.44
C GLU A 574 7.26 -3.74 -40.20
N VAL A 575 7.84 -3.40 -39.05
CA VAL A 575 7.48 -4.01 -37.75
C VAL A 575 6.01 -3.77 -37.42
N PHE A 576 5.53 -2.53 -37.60
CA PHE A 576 4.16 -2.17 -37.31
C PHE A 576 3.15 -2.92 -38.20
N LEU A 577 3.44 -3.08 -39.49
CA LEU A 577 2.60 -3.86 -40.41
C LEU A 577 2.47 -5.33 -39.96
N LYS A 578 3.57 -5.95 -39.49
CA LYS A 578 3.51 -7.30 -38.91
C LYS A 578 2.70 -7.35 -37.62
N PHE A 579 2.75 -6.29 -36.80
CA PHE A 579 1.89 -6.19 -35.62
C PHE A 579 0.42 -6.03 -35.98
N ILE A 580 0.07 -5.32 -37.05
CA ILE A 580 -1.30 -5.28 -37.57
C ILE A 580 -1.80 -6.69 -37.89
N ASP A 581 -1.00 -7.50 -38.61
CA ASP A 581 -1.38 -8.88 -38.92
C ASP A 581 -1.66 -9.69 -37.64
N MET A 582 -0.79 -9.58 -36.63
CA MET A 582 -0.97 -10.25 -35.34
C MET A 582 -2.18 -9.75 -34.54
N LEU A 583 -2.56 -8.47 -34.67
CA LEU A 583 -3.76 -7.91 -34.04
C LEU A 583 -5.03 -8.44 -34.73
N VAL A 584 -5.02 -8.53 -36.06
CA VAL A 584 -6.12 -9.09 -36.85
C VAL A 584 -6.33 -10.57 -36.52
N GLU A 585 -5.26 -11.36 -36.35
CA GLU A 585 -5.34 -12.76 -35.88
C GLU A 585 -6.00 -12.90 -34.49
N LYS A 586 -5.96 -11.84 -33.69
CA LYS A 586 -6.57 -11.76 -32.35
C LYS A 586 -7.94 -11.08 -32.36
N GLU A 587 -8.55 -10.90 -33.53
CA GLU A 587 -9.87 -10.27 -33.74
C GLU A 587 -9.92 -8.79 -33.28
N ILE A 588 -8.79 -8.07 -33.36
CA ILE A 588 -8.70 -6.64 -33.04
C ILE A 588 -8.63 -5.84 -34.34
N TYR A 589 -9.60 -4.96 -34.57
CA TYR A 589 -9.75 -4.20 -35.83
C TYR A 589 -9.73 -2.68 -35.66
N LYS A 590 -9.81 -2.20 -34.42
CA LYS A 590 -9.77 -0.77 -34.09
C LYS A 590 -8.54 -0.46 -33.27
N VAL A 591 -8.00 0.74 -33.49
CA VAL A 591 -6.85 1.27 -32.77
C VAL A 591 -7.17 1.38 -31.26
N ASP A 592 -8.40 1.78 -30.91
CA ASP A 592 -8.87 1.92 -29.54
C ASP A 592 -8.83 0.60 -28.74
N ASP A 593 -9.10 -0.53 -29.42
CA ASP A 593 -9.16 -1.85 -28.80
C ASP A 593 -7.76 -2.41 -28.44
N ILE A 594 -6.69 -1.83 -29.01
CA ILE A 594 -5.30 -2.23 -28.73
C ILE A 594 -4.96 -2.02 -27.25
N ASN A 595 -5.42 -0.93 -26.64
CA ASN A 595 -5.19 -0.69 -25.20
C ASN A 595 -5.90 -1.73 -24.33
N VAL A 596 -7.09 -2.16 -24.75
CA VAL A 596 -7.84 -3.22 -24.05
C VAL A 596 -7.05 -4.53 -24.08
N PHE A 597 -6.53 -4.91 -25.25
CA PHE A 597 -5.67 -6.07 -25.39
C PHE A 597 -4.38 -5.94 -24.56
N SER A 598 -3.67 -4.81 -24.68
CA SER A 598 -2.41 -4.59 -23.98
C SER A 598 -2.57 -4.76 -22.47
N SER A 599 -3.65 -4.22 -21.88
CA SER A 599 -3.97 -4.32 -20.45
C SER A 599 -3.97 -5.76 -19.91
N GLN A 600 -4.31 -6.75 -20.76
CA GLN A 600 -4.36 -8.16 -20.38
C GLN A 600 -2.96 -8.80 -20.27
N THR A 601 -1.95 -8.19 -20.91
CA THR A 601 -0.58 -8.71 -21.03
C THR A 601 0.45 -7.97 -20.17
N VAL A 602 0.01 -6.93 -19.44
CA VAL A 602 0.89 -6.01 -18.70
C VAL A 602 1.64 -6.70 -17.56
N ASN A 603 2.96 -6.48 -17.52
CA ASN A 603 3.77 -6.85 -16.35
C ASN A 603 3.64 -5.79 -15.24
N TYR A 604 2.66 -5.97 -14.37
CA TYR A 604 2.38 -5.09 -13.24
C TYR A 604 3.59 -4.85 -12.31
N LYS A 605 4.61 -5.72 -12.29
CA LYS A 605 5.79 -5.56 -11.43
C LYS A 605 6.73 -4.43 -11.88
N LYS A 606 6.69 -4.04 -13.16
CA LYS A 606 7.53 -2.97 -13.71
C LYS A 606 6.88 -1.58 -13.64
N LEU A 607 5.56 -1.52 -13.45
CA LEU A 607 4.83 -0.26 -13.40
C LEU A 607 5.17 0.57 -12.16
N LYS A 608 5.32 1.87 -12.37
CA LYS A 608 5.49 2.85 -11.30
C LYS A 608 4.16 3.03 -10.57
N ALA A 609 4.23 3.02 -9.25
CA ALA A 609 3.08 3.28 -8.39
C ALA A 609 3.03 4.76 -7.99
N TYR A 610 1.83 5.32 -7.99
CA TYR A 610 1.52 6.69 -7.57
C TYR A 610 0.53 6.65 -6.41
N HIS A 611 0.58 7.65 -5.54
CA HIS A 611 -0.41 7.77 -4.47
C HIS A 611 -1.74 8.33 -5.01
N ALA A 612 -2.85 7.85 -4.47
CA ALA A 612 -4.17 8.42 -4.69
C ALA A 612 -5.03 8.21 -3.45
N ILE A 613 -5.89 9.18 -3.12
CA ILE A 613 -6.84 9.03 -2.02
C ILE A 613 -8.14 8.46 -2.56
N ILE A 614 -8.62 7.40 -1.93
CA ILE A 614 -9.91 6.78 -2.27
C ILE A 614 -10.80 6.83 -1.04
N LEU A 615 -11.90 7.58 -1.11
CA LEU A 615 -12.88 7.73 -0.03
C LEU A 615 -14.17 6.99 -0.39
N ALA A 616 -14.73 6.23 0.55
CA ALA A 616 -16.02 5.58 0.38
C ALA A 616 -17.17 6.59 0.63
N LYS A 617 -18.00 6.80 -0.39
CA LYS A 617 -19.19 7.67 -0.32
C LYS A 617 -20.36 7.01 0.42
N ASP A 618 -20.52 5.71 0.20
CA ASP A 618 -21.64 4.89 0.67
C ASP A 618 -21.21 3.43 0.91
N TYR A 619 -22.16 2.55 1.26
CA TYR A 619 -21.88 1.14 1.52
C TYR A 619 -21.43 0.36 0.27
N VAL A 620 -21.84 0.77 -0.93
CA VAL A 620 -21.36 0.16 -2.18
C VAL A 620 -19.88 0.50 -2.36
N GLY A 621 -19.54 1.78 -2.16
CA GLY A 621 -18.16 2.25 -2.14
C GLY A 621 -17.31 1.55 -1.09
N LEU A 622 -17.82 1.35 0.13
CA LEU A 622 -17.08 0.65 1.18
C LEU A 622 -16.79 -0.81 0.81
N ARG A 623 -17.76 -1.51 0.21
CA ARG A 623 -17.55 -2.88 -0.30
C ARG A 623 -16.51 -2.90 -1.42
N ASN A 624 -16.65 -2.00 -2.39
CA ASN A 624 -15.72 -1.88 -3.52
C ASN A 624 -14.30 -1.54 -3.04
N LEU A 625 -14.17 -0.70 -2.01
CA LEU A 625 -12.89 -0.41 -1.37
C LEU A 625 -12.28 -1.68 -0.76
N TYR A 626 -13.04 -2.49 -0.03
CA TYR A 626 -12.54 -3.76 0.50
C TYR A 626 -12.10 -4.75 -0.59
N GLU A 627 -12.81 -4.78 -1.71
CA GLU A 627 -12.44 -5.62 -2.85
C GLU A 627 -11.13 -5.15 -3.49
N LEU A 628 -10.98 -3.85 -3.73
CA LEU A 628 -9.74 -3.26 -4.25
C LEU A 628 -8.54 -3.51 -3.32
N ILE A 629 -8.72 -3.38 -2.00
CA ILE A 629 -7.69 -3.69 -1.01
C ILE A 629 -7.36 -5.19 -0.99
N SER A 630 -8.35 -6.05 -1.20
CA SER A 630 -8.12 -7.50 -1.28
C SER A 630 -7.29 -7.84 -2.52
N LEU A 631 -7.68 -7.32 -3.70
CA LEU A 631 -6.95 -7.49 -4.97
C LEU A 631 -5.51 -6.96 -4.85
N SER A 632 -5.33 -5.81 -4.21
CA SER A 632 -4.00 -5.20 -4.09
C SER A 632 -3.03 -6.00 -3.22
N HIS A 633 -3.54 -6.76 -2.25
CA HIS A 633 -2.73 -7.61 -1.36
C HIS A 633 -2.55 -9.04 -1.86
N ILE A 634 -3.46 -9.54 -2.71
CA ILE A 634 -3.44 -10.93 -3.16
C ILE A 634 -2.82 -11.02 -4.56
N ASP A 635 -3.40 -10.34 -5.54
CA ASP A 635 -3.08 -10.54 -6.95
C ASP A 635 -2.02 -9.56 -7.45
N TYR A 636 -2.06 -8.32 -6.97
CA TYR A 636 -1.23 -7.22 -7.47
C TYR A 636 -0.14 -6.77 -6.48
N TYR A 637 0.04 -7.53 -5.41
CA TYR A 637 1.06 -7.27 -4.41
C TYR A 637 2.46 -7.43 -5.01
N PHE A 638 3.36 -6.51 -4.64
CA PHE A 638 4.78 -6.64 -4.97
C PHE A 638 5.65 -6.24 -3.80
N ARG A 639 6.10 -4.99 -3.75
CA ARG A 639 6.74 -4.40 -2.56
C ARG A 639 5.73 -3.66 -1.67
N ARG A 640 4.61 -3.26 -2.27
CA ARG A 640 3.48 -2.57 -1.66
C ARG A 640 2.19 -3.12 -2.26
N PRO A 641 1.05 -3.00 -1.59
CA PRO A 641 -0.25 -3.41 -2.14
C PRO A 641 -0.70 -2.41 -3.21
N ARG A 642 -0.66 -2.81 -4.49
CA ARG A 642 -0.90 -1.90 -5.62
C ARG A 642 -2.25 -2.16 -6.27
N ILE A 643 -2.91 -1.11 -6.72
CA ILE A 643 -4.22 -1.18 -7.38
C ILE A 643 -4.03 -0.75 -8.84
N PRO A 644 -4.27 -1.64 -9.81
CA PRO A 644 -4.31 -1.25 -11.22
C PRO A 644 -5.46 -0.28 -11.50
N LYS A 645 -5.23 0.75 -12.32
CA LYS A 645 -6.27 1.71 -12.73
C LYS A 645 -7.47 1.02 -13.38
N SER A 646 -7.24 -0.03 -14.18
CA SER A 646 -8.34 -0.80 -14.79
C SER A 646 -9.29 -1.37 -13.73
N LYS A 647 -8.74 -1.93 -12.64
CA LYS A 647 -9.52 -2.49 -11.52
C LYS A 647 -10.20 -1.41 -10.70
N LEU A 648 -9.54 -0.27 -10.49
CA LEU A 648 -10.17 0.88 -9.84
C LEU A 648 -11.39 1.37 -10.65
N ILE A 649 -11.28 1.49 -11.97
CA ILE A 649 -12.39 1.90 -12.84
C ILE A 649 -13.56 0.91 -12.74
N GLN A 650 -13.28 -0.39 -12.74
CA GLN A 650 -14.30 -1.45 -12.59
C GLN A 650 -15.07 -1.34 -11.26
N HIS A 651 -14.40 -0.88 -10.18
CA HIS A 651 -14.98 -0.77 -8.84
C HIS A 651 -15.25 0.69 -8.42
N ARG A 652 -15.30 1.63 -9.39
CA ARG A 652 -15.35 3.08 -9.11
C ARG A 652 -16.68 3.53 -8.49
N GLU A 653 -17.75 2.75 -8.65
CA GLU A 653 -19.05 3.07 -8.08
C GLU A 653 -18.96 3.26 -6.55
N GLY A 654 -19.52 4.37 -6.07
CA GLY A 654 -19.54 4.68 -4.63
C GLY A 654 -18.20 5.20 -4.07
N LEU A 655 -17.17 5.39 -4.90
CA LEU A 655 -15.86 5.92 -4.49
C LEU A 655 -15.70 7.40 -4.91
N ILE A 656 -14.88 8.14 -4.15
CA ILE A 656 -14.43 9.50 -4.48
C ILE A 656 -12.91 9.48 -4.52
N LEU A 657 -12.32 9.99 -5.61
CA LEU A 657 -10.90 9.94 -5.90
C LEU A 657 -10.22 11.30 -5.74
N GLY A 658 -9.17 11.36 -4.93
CA GLY A 658 -8.29 12.52 -4.72
C GLY A 658 -6.92 12.34 -5.36
N SER A 659 -6.35 13.43 -5.88
CA SER A 659 -5.02 13.41 -6.53
C SER A 659 -3.83 13.19 -5.59
N ALA A 660 -4.07 13.18 -4.26
CA ALA A 660 -3.09 12.92 -3.20
C ALA A 660 -1.89 13.90 -3.14
N CYS A 661 -0.77 13.41 -2.59
CA CYS A 661 0.42 14.18 -2.20
C CYS A 661 1.40 14.41 -3.37
N GLU A 662 2.65 14.77 -3.07
CA GLU A 662 3.71 14.94 -4.05
C GLU A 662 4.13 13.62 -4.73
N ALA A 663 3.80 12.47 -4.14
CA ALA A 663 3.90 11.15 -4.78
C ALA A 663 2.68 10.81 -5.66
N GLY A 664 1.67 11.68 -5.69
CA GLY A 664 0.51 11.57 -6.56
C GLY A 664 0.83 11.79 -8.03
N GLU A 665 0.04 11.18 -8.90
CA GLU A 665 0.30 11.15 -10.34
C GLU A 665 0.22 12.53 -10.98
N LEU A 666 -0.79 13.34 -10.62
CA LEU A 666 -0.95 14.70 -11.13
C LEU A 666 0.23 15.60 -10.72
N TYR A 667 0.62 15.56 -9.43
CA TYR A 667 1.74 16.36 -8.93
C TYR A 667 3.04 15.99 -9.64
N ARG A 668 3.28 14.69 -9.83
CA ARG A 668 4.45 14.19 -10.59
C ARG A 668 4.40 14.60 -12.06
N ALA A 669 3.23 14.55 -12.69
CA ALA A 669 3.07 14.99 -14.08
C ALA A 669 3.41 16.48 -14.26
N LEU A 670 3.05 17.34 -13.29
CA LEU A 670 3.43 18.75 -13.29
C LEU A 670 4.93 18.95 -13.09
N LEU A 671 5.54 18.22 -12.15
CA LEU A 671 7.00 18.25 -11.93
C LEU A 671 7.78 17.82 -13.17
N ASP A 672 7.31 16.77 -13.83
CA ASP A 672 7.90 16.19 -15.04
C ASP A 672 7.52 16.97 -16.32
N LYS A 673 6.79 18.09 -16.19
CA LYS A 673 6.33 18.95 -17.30
C LYS A 673 5.69 18.14 -18.43
N LYS A 674 4.79 17.22 -18.06
CA LYS A 674 4.03 16.43 -19.04
C LYS A 674 3.19 17.35 -19.94
N PRO A 675 2.87 16.93 -21.19
CA PRO A 675 2.06 17.73 -22.09
C PRO A 675 0.72 18.12 -21.48
N LYS A 676 0.19 19.30 -21.82
CA LYS A 676 -1.07 19.84 -21.26
C LYS A 676 -2.20 18.81 -21.30
N GLN A 677 -2.38 18.14 -22.41
CA GLN A 677 -3.45 17.15 -22.59
C GLN A 677 -3.36 15.96 -21.62
N VAL A 678 -2.15 15.48 -21.31
CA VAL A 678 -1.94 14.42 -20.31
C VAL A 678 -2.33 14.92 -18.92
N ILE A 679 -1.99 16.17 -18.61
CA ILE A 679 -2.40 16.81 -17.35
C ILE A 679 -3.93 16.91 -17.29
N GLU A 680 -4.59 17.32 -18.37
CA GLU A 680 -6.05 17.42 -18.45
C GLU A 680 -6.73 16.04 -18.27
N GLU A 681 -6.21 14.98 -18.88
CA GLU A 681 -6.68 13.60 -18.68
C GLU A 681 -6.59 13.17 -17.21
N LEU A 682 -5.46 13.46 -16.56
CA LEU A 682 -5.28 13.19 -15.13
C LEU A 682 -6.25 14.00 -14.27
N VAL A 683 -6.40 15.31 -14.52
CA VAL A 683 -7.35 16.16 -13.80
C VAL A 683 -8.78 15.62 -13.93
N ASN A 684 -9.15 15.14 -15.12
CA ASN A 684 -10.47 14.56 -15.36
C ASN A 684 -10.67 13.22 -14.64
N PHE A 685 -9.60 12.43 -14.47
CA PHE A 685 -9.64 11.15 -13.77
C PHE A 685 -9.91 11.28 -12.26
N TYR A 686 -9.49 12.37 -11.61
CA TYR A 686 -9.74 12.62 -10.19
C TYR A 686 -11.05 13.38 -9.95
N ASP A 687 -11.73 13.11 -8.83
CA ASP A 687 -12.96 13.80 -8.44
C ASP A 687 -12.67 15.13 -7.72
N TYR A 688 -11.54 15.19 -7.03
CA TYR A 688 -11.00 16.42 -6.43
C TYR A 688 -9.47 16.44 -6.49
N LEU A 689 -8.89 17.63 -6.45
CA LEU A 689 -7.45 17.84 -6.49
C LEU A 689 -6.95 18.26 -5.09
N GLU A 690 -5.80 17.74 -4.69
CA GLU A 690 -5.18 18.05 -3.39
C GLU A 690 -4.03 19.03 -3.52
N ILE A 691 -3.96 19.94 -2.54
CA ILE A 691 -2.79 20.78 -2.28
C ILE A 691 -2.42 20.66 -0.82
N GLN A 692 -1.11 20.73 -0.53
CA GLN A 692 -0.59 20.58 0.82
C GLN A 692 0.18 21.83 1.29
N PRO A 693 0.28 22.04 2.60
CA PRO A 693 1.15 23.03 3.22
C PRO A 693 2.58 22.94 2.70
N LEU A 694 3.24 24.09 2.58
CA LEU A 694 4.56 24.20 1.95
C LEU A 694 5.62 23.41 2.71
N GLY A 695 5.47 23.34 4.03
CA GLY A 695 6.35 22.55 4.90
C GLY A 695 6.38 21.06 4.55
N ASN A 696 5.27 20.49 4.05
CA ASN A 696 5.19 19.08 3.66
C ASN A 696 6.19 18.76 2.55
N ASN A 697 6.29 19.66 1.57
CA ASN A 697 7.06 19.48 0.35
C ASN A 697 8.47 20.10 0.39
N ARG A 698 8.87 20.71 1.51
CA ARG A 698 10.15 21.43 1.66
C ARG A 698 11.37 20.54 1.36
N PHE A 699 11.28 19.25 1.64
CA PHE A 699 12.37 18.30 1.39
C PHE A 699 12.74 18.20 -0.11
N MET A 700 11.82 18.54 -1.03
CA MET A 700 12.09 18.47 -2.47
C MET A 700 13.16 19.47 -2.93
N ILE A 701 13.29 20.63 -2.25
CA ILE A 701 14.27 21.67 -2.58
C ILE A 701 15.70 21.15 -2.51
N GLU A 702 15.97 20.25 -1.57
CA GLU A 702 17.30 19.69 -1.32
C GLU A 702 17.47 18.29 -1.93
N SER A 703 16.44 17.77 -2.61
CA SER A 703 16.45 16.40 -3.10
C SER A 703 17.18 16.30 -4.43
N PRO A 704 18.22 15.46 -4.54
CA PRO A 704 18.90 15.23 -5.83
C PRO A 704 18.01 14.51 -6.85
N LYS A 705 16.84 14.01 -6.44
CA LYS A 705 15.87 13.33 -7.32
C LYS A 705 14.84 14.28 -7.95
N VAL A 706 14.78 15.53 -7.50
CA VAL A 706 13.80 16.52 -7.97
C VAL A 706 14.54 17.76 -8.46
N GLU A 707 15.08 17.68 -9.68
CA GLU A 707 15.87 18.76 -10.28
C GLU A 707 15.03 20.01 -10.59
N SER A 708 13.70 19.92 -10.65
CA SER A 708 12.82 21.03 -11.04
C SER A 708 12.42 21.97 -9.90
N VAL A 709 12.78 21.67 -8.65
CA VAL A 709 12.38 22.45 -7.47
C VAL A 709 13.63 22.95 -6.75
N HIS A 710 13.85 24.27 -6.74
CA HIS A 710 15.04 24.89 -6.13
C HIS A 710 14.70 25.86 -5.01
N SER A 711 13.42 26.21 -4.86
CA SER A 711 12.97 27.24 -3.93
C SER A 711 11.56 26.95 -3.39
N MET A 712 11.19 27.67 -2.34
CA MET A 712 9.82 27.62 -1.82
C MET A 712 8.81 28.22 -2.82
N GLU A 713 9.26 29.20 -3.62
CA GLU A 713 8.50 29.79 -4.71
C GLU A 713 8.09 28.75 -5.77
N ASP A 714 8.93 27.75 -6.06
CA ASP A 714 8.60 26.68 -7.02
C ASP A 714 7.46 25.80 -6.51
N ILE A 715 7.49 25.44 -5.21
CA ILE A 715 6.41 24.68 -4.56
C ILE A 715 5.10 25.49 -4.59
N ILE A 716 5.18 26.79 -4.32
CA ILE A 716 4.02 27.70 -4.43
C ILE A 716 3.51 27.74 -5.87
N ALA A 717 4.38 27.75 -6.87
CA ALA A 717 4.00 27.76 -8.28
C ALA A 717 3.23 26.49 -8.66
N ILE A 718 3.67 25.31 -8.20
CA ILE A 718 2.97 24.04 -8.43
C ILE A 718 1.59 24.06 -7.76
N ASN A 719 1.50 24.46 -6.49
CA ASN A 719 0.20 24.58 -5.81
C ASN A 719 -0.75 25.54 -6.55
N LYS A 720 -0.24 26.65 -7.08
CA LYS A 720 -1.03 27.58 -7.90
C LYS A 720 -1.48 26.99 -9.23
N GLN A 721 -0.64 26.16 -9.87
CA GLN A 721 -1.02 25.45 -11.09
C GLN A 721 -2.15 24.46 -10.82
N ILE A 722 -2.07 23.69 -9.74
CA ILE A 722 -3.16 22.76 -9.35
C ILE A 722 -4.46 23.53 -9.07
N VAL A 723 -4.38 24.68 -8.39
CA VAL A 723 -5.54 25.56 -8.17
C VAL A 723 -6.14 26.04 -9.49
N ALA A 724 -5.30 26.51 -10.41
CA ALA A 724 -5.75 26.98 -11.73
C ALA A 724 -6.39 25.85 -12.55
N LEU A 725 -5.82 24.64 -12.54
CA LEU A 725 -6.39 23.46 -13.19
C LEU A 725 -7.75 23.08 -12.59
N GLY A 726 -7.89 23.17 -11.26
CA GLY A 726 -9.17 22.95 -10.60
C GLY A 726 -10.24 23.96 -11.03
N GLU A 727 -9.88 25.24 -11.16
CA GLU A 727 -10.76 26.29 -11.67
C GLU A 727 -11.13 26.08 -13.15
N GLU A 728 -10.15 25.76 -14.00
CA GLU A 728 -10.33 25.52 -15.45
C GLU A 728 -11.27 24.33 -15.72
N HIS A 729 -11.11 23.23 -14.97
CA HIS A 729 -11.87 21.99 -15.17
C HIS A 729 -13.08 21.84 -14.24
N ASN A 730 -13.42 22.88 -13.46
CA ASN A 730 -14.51 22.85 -12.48
C ASN A 730 -14.39 21.68 -11.48
N LYS A 731 -13.16 21.39 -11.04
CA LYS A 731 -12.84 20.36 -10.04
C LYS A 731 -12.60 21.01 -8.67
N PRO A 732 -13.16 20.48 -7.57
CA PRO A 732 -12.85 20.96 -6.23
C PRO A 732 -11.37 20.81 -5.92
N VAL A 733 -10.75 21.87 -5.40
CA VAL A 733 -9.38 21.84 -4.87
C VAL A 733 -9.44 21.91 -3.36
N VAL A 734 -8.88 20.93 -2.67
CA VAL A 734 -8.94 20.78 -1.22
C VAL A 734 -7.55 20.85 -0.61
N ALA A 735 -7.45 21.50 0.55
CA ALA A 735 -6.20 21.63 1.29
C ALA A 735 -6.12 20.57 2.39
N THR A 736 -5.19 19.62 2.25
CA THR A 736 -5.01 18.51 3.19
C THR A 736 -3.67 18.60 3.91
N CYS A 737 -3.54 17.97 5.08
CA CYS A 737 -2.29 18.02 5.86
C CYS A 737 -1.38 16.81 5.67
N ASP A 738 -1.91 15.71 5.14
CA ASP A 738 -1.19 14.43 5.07
C ASP A 738 -0.67 14.02 6.46
N VAL A 739 -1.63 13.92 7.40
CA VAL A 739 -1.34 13.87 8.84
C VAL A 739 -0.72 12.53 9.22
N HIS A 740 0.44 12.53 9.87
CA HIS A 740 1.10 11.31 10.37
C HIS A 740 1.19 11.27 11.91
N PHE A 741 1.04 12.43 12.56
CA PHE A 741 1.08 12.56 14.01
C PHE A 741 0.17 13.69 14.51
N ILE A 742 -0.20 13.70 15.79
CA ILE A 742 -1.23 14.61 16.29
C ILE A 742 -0.70 16.01 16.64
N ASP A 743 0.46 16.11 17.28
CA ASP A 743 1.02 17.38 17.72
C ASP A 743 2.46 17.60 17.22
N PRO A 744 2.92 18.85 16.99
CA PRO A 744 4.24 19.13 16.40
C PRO A 744 5.42 18.45 17.11
N GLN A 745 5.29 18.23 18.42
CA GLN A 745 6.32 17.61 19.27
C GLN A 745 6.46 16.10 19.01
N ASP A 746 5.41 15.44 18.52
CA ASP A 746 5.42 14.01 18.20
C ASP A 746 6.24 13.68 16.93
N ALA A 747 6.73 14.71 16.22
CA ALA A 747 7.62 14.55 15.07
C ALA A 747 8.88 13.73 15.41
N ALA A 748 9.34 13.75 16.67
CA ALA A 748 10.48 12.98 17.13
C ALA A 748 10.24 11.44 17.08
N PHE A 749 9.02 11.00 17.38
CA PHE A 749 8.66 9.58 17.31
C PHE A 749 8.62 9.10 15.86
N VAL A 750 8.01 9.88 14.97
CA VAL A 750 7.95 9.58 13.53
C VAL A 750 9.35 9.56 12.92
N LYS A 751 10.21 10.53 13.27
CA LYS A 751 11.62 10.54 12.87
C LYS A 751 12.35 9.25 13.27
N SER A 752 12.06 8.71 14.44
CA SER A 752 12.67 7.46 14.92
C SER A 752 12.20 6.25 14.11
N SER A 753 10.91 6.18 13.78
CA SER A 753 10.34 5.15 12.88
C SER A 753 10.91 5.24 11.46
N TRP A 754 11.02 6.45 10.90
CA TRP A 754 11.60 6.69 9.58
C TRP A 754 13.11 6.37 9.53
N ARG A 755 13.85 6.60 10.62
CA ARG A 755 15.26 6.20 10.75
C ARG A 755 15.45 4.68 10.63
N GLN A 756 14.54 3.88 11.19
CA GLN A 756 14.62 2.42 11.07
C GLN A 756 14.38 1.94 9.62
N ARG A 757 13.64 2.70 8.81
CA ARG A 757 13.44 2.46 7.38
C ARG A 757 14.63 2.86 6.49
N GLN A 758 15.70 3.44 7.03
CA GLN A 758 16.89 3.81 6.24
C GLN A 758 17.62 2.61 5.63
N ALA A 759 17.50 1.42 6.24
CA ALA A 759 18.00 0.17 5.66
C ALA A 759 17.37 -0.18 4.29
N GLU A 760 16.27 0.48 3.91
CA GLU A 760 15.53 0.29 2.65
C GLU A 760 15.68 1.47 1.66
N GLY A 761 16.59 2.43 1.90
CA GLY A 761 17.01 3.43 0.88
C GLY A 761 16.51 4.87 1.06
N PHE A 762 16.13 5.29 2.26
CA PHE A 762 15.84 6.70 2.58
C PHE A 762 17.07 7.40 3.20
N ALA A 763 17.82 8.14 2.40
CA ALA A 763 19.10 8.75 2.81
C ALA A 763 18.98 10.02 3.69
N ASP A 764 17.78 10.53 3.98
CA ASP A 764 17.58 11.87 4.55
C ASP A 764 16.98 11.92 5.98
N ALA A 765 17.10 10.86 6.80
CA ALA A 765 16.44 10.81 8.12
C ALA A 765 17.09 11.67 9.23
N ASP A 766 18.15 12.41 8.92
CA ASP A 766 18.78 13.37 9.84
C ASP A 766 18.19 14.79 9.75
N LYS A 767 17.50 15.12 8.65
CA LYS A 767 16.87 16.43 8.43
C LYS A 767 15.59 16.59 9.26
N GLN A 768 15.12 17.83 9.42
CA GLN A 768 13.88 18.13 10.14
C GLN A 768 12.71 17.44 9.42
N ALA A 769 12.03 16.51 10.10
CA ALA A 769 10.86 15.84 9.55
C ALA A 769 9.83 16.89 9.08
N PRO A 770 9.18 16.70 7.92
CA PRO A 770 8.15 17.61 7.47
C PRO A 770 7.07 17.73 8.57
N PRO A 771 6.48 18.92 8.77
CA PRO A 771 5.48 19.18 9.79
C PRO A 771 4.12 18.53 9.43
N LEU A 772 4.06 17.20 9.41
CA LEU A 772 2.89 16.37 9.11
C LEU A 772 2.00 16.16 10.34
N TYR A 773 1.84 17.19 11.18
CA TYR A 773 0.95 17.12 12.34
C TYR A 773 -0.48 17.51 11.98
N PHE A 774 -1.44 17.08 12.80
CA PHE A 774 -2.83 17.46 12.62
C PHE A 774 -3.00 18.97 12.88
N ARG A 775 -3.04 19.79 11.83
CA ARG A 775 -3.17 21.27 11.94
C ARG A 775 -4.55 21.71 12.46
N THR A 776 -4.69 22.92 13.00
CA THR A 776 -5.99 23.54 13.24
C THR A 776 -6.50 24.26 11.97
N THR A 777 -7.75 24.70 11.96
CA THR A 777 -8.31 25.49 10.84
C THR A 777 -7.57 26.81 10.66
N LYS A 778 -7.26 27.55 11.75
CA LYS A 778 -6.50 28.81 11.66
C LYS A 778 -5.08 28.63 11.13
N GLU A 779 -4.41 27.56 11.54
CA GLU A 779 -3.07 27.25 11.05
C GLU A 779 -3.07 26.98 9.54
N MET A 780 -4.05 26.22 9.04
CA MET A 780 -4.21 25.99 7.60
C MET A 780 -4.52 27.28 6.86
N LEU A 781 -5.50 28.05 7.33
CA LEU A 781 -5.83 29.34 6.73
C LEU A 781 -4.60 30.24 6.63
N LYS A 782 -3.80 30.32 7.70
CA LYS A 782 -2.56 31.10 7.72
C LYS A 782 -1.56 30.64 6.66
N GLU A 783 -1.34 29.33 6.52
CA GLU A 783 -0.41 28.75 5.54
C GLU A 783 -0.78 29.14 4.11
N PHE A 784 -2.05 28.99 3.73
CA PHE A 784 -2.52 29.28 2.38
C PHE A 784 -2.77 30.78 2.11
N HIS A 785 -3.02 31.59 3.15
CA HIS A 785 -3.16 33.04 3.01
C HIS A 785 -1.85 33.76 2.65
N ILE A 786 -0.70 33.27 3.15
CA ILE A 786 0.59 33.94 3.01
C ILE A 786 0.98 34.17 1.54
N TRP A 787 0.73 33.19 0.67
CA TRP A 787 1.08 33.29 -0.75
C TRP A 787 -0.08 33.68 -1.67
N ALA A 788 -1.32 33.65 -1.18
CA ALA A 788 -2.45 34.28 -1.86
C ALA A 788 -2.32 35.82 -1.91
N ARG A 789 -1.67 36.43 -0.92
CA ARG A 789 -1.53 37.90 -0.79
C ARG A 789 -0.47 38.51 -1.73
N LYS A 790 0.59 37.77 -2.12
CA LYS A 790 1.63 38.23 -3.06
C LYS A 790 1.12 38.57 -4.48
N ARG A 791 -0.16 38.27 -4.81
CA ARG A 791 -0.79 38.64 -6.10
C ARG A 791 -1.48 40.01 -6.10
N ARG A 792 -1.64 40.69 -4.95
CA ARG A 792 -2.35 41.99 -4.88
C ARG A 792 -1.61 43.16 -5.53
N GLU A 793 -0.36 42.99 -5.99
CA GLU A 793 0.44 44.08 -6.59
C GLU A 793 0.49 44.07 -8.13
N LYS A 794 -0.12 43.10 -8.82
CA LYS A 794 -0.26 43.16 -10.28
C LYS A 794 -1.68 42.79 -10.69
N SER A 795 -2.37 43.78 -11.27
CA SER A 795 -3.73 43.77 -11.82
C SER A 795 -4.26 42.40 -12.22
N LEU A 796 -5.20 41.86 -11.44
CA LEU A 796 -6.22 40.87 -11.82
C LEU A 796 -7.29 40.87 -10.70
N SER A 797 -8.56 40.71 -11.08
CA SER A 797 -9.76 40.76 -10.22
C SER A 797 -9.70 39.86 -8.97
N PRO A 798 -10.54 40.09 -7.95
CA PRO A 798 -10.46 39.38 -6.67
C PRO A 798 -10.56 37.88 -6.87
N ILE A 799 -9.46 37.18 -6.59
CA ILE A 799 -9.44 35.73 -6.43
C ILE A 799 -10.31 35.41 -5.21
N GLN A 800 -11.57 35.06 -5.44
CA GLN A 800 -12.36 34.32 -4.47
C GLN A 800 -11.87 32.87 -4.53
N ILE A 801 -10.79 32.58 -3.80
CA ILE A 801 -10.51 31.20 -3.40
C ILE A 801 -11.71 30.74 -2.58
N ARG A 802 -12.69 30.10 -3.22
CA ARG A 802 -13.68 29.27 -2.55
C ARG A 802 -12.99 27.94 -2.22
N LEU A 803 -12.02 27.97 -1.31
CA LEU A 803 -11.65 26.75 -0.61
C LEU A 803 -12.91 26.33 0.13
N ARG A 804 -13.56 25.24 -0.30
CA ARG A 804 -14.42 24.49 0.60
C ARG A 804 -13.46 23.81 1.60
N ILE A 805 -13.14 24.55 2.66
CA ILE A 805 -12.36 24.08 3.82
C ILE A 805 -13.25 23.19 4.69
#